data_AF-A0A0R1SBW6-F1
#
_entry.id   AF-A0A0R1SBW6-F1
#
_cell.length_a   1.000
_cell.length_b   1.000
_cell.length_c   1.000
_cell.angle_alpha   90.00
_cell.angle_beta   90.00
_cell.angle_gamma   90.00
#
_symmetry.space_group_name_H-M   'P 1'
#
loop_
_entity.id
_entity.type
_entity.pdbx_description
1 polymer ?
#
loop_
_entity_poly.entity_id
_entity_poly.type
_entity_poly.pdbx_seq_one_letter_code
_entity_poly.pdbx_strand_id
1 'polypeptide(L)'
;MKKKIGDKNISIKEDDKKIFINLKNNIDPRGNGEFLLETLNQNKTDLTFTDSKASILTKKVLNDNQSADHTIDSAISSSPETSQSSQSSSTTNQPTSESKNNYDSSDLSKSATFTDTGGDPISDDETDPESQWISSRKLKISPGPAQKLTDGRQVVPVIYFGALNYALENINIHESIGDRPSSESFGDLVSIPGADGQLSINKGEGRKNNITAANTAVIIVPKGGNVFDKQTKTFDGNKNEWLTNTFGDGLLTGGGHVITNFLGSQRNHVTTNLYNLVSPSGTWSQPNLLGVDNKTGKGDHRIALDEGSERFYTRDDPVTKLPQQRITFDQANGRYEKIKISITQGFQADGSIYVHINFKNIGNTRIPHFTGYAFRDITFMRNHSVNNFDKNTVLRSLGQNRGVYASRKDLNGSIRFRLNEFEDSPYAWSARGTSSTFFSTTQTDFPWRHYSSEMSGKNDEWYNIYDHGDKELALPLGKRFVGENGASGWDSGISMHTEGQPLAYGESVSMSYEIVYAAMSSNPMIGINQKGTSNNPYVVDSDSKNINVDGGWAHLGESEISMRYLIDAKNNKDKSEIINHGTLIFNKTQTPSQQKVAERQAWGSKIPIENLRPGKHTISFLATDKNDPPRSSSIRTLVIEIPKNATKEPQIKILSPAIHQENTPFHPANQAMNISGFWSDNDNEYVDITYELDDCGSKKHLFKNAKNDKGETMPWEFDNYSIQDLNDTKIHHLTFEIDDHDPKTENAKDILYFQHVHGDYQIIVPDTIDFGTFHLLPNQKVTAKPKVSGNLIFKDYRPENAPGLDINLTTNNFVQNQRFNQIDNSIDENNPTPSVTLDNQVFWNNQVSETPINGHSSFKIKEQLKPQAGKWQTSIDLTHEFEKGLKMNITMPNGVRQGTFNSTWVWTVKDAI
;
A
#
# COMPACT_ATOMS: atom_id res chain seq x y z
N MET A 1 40.35 -16.25 10.92
CA MET A 1 40.96 -14.95 10.53
C MET A 1 42.49 -15.01 10.38
N LYS A 2 43.25 -15.34 11.43
CA LYS A 2 44.72 -15.49 11.43
C LYS A 2 45.31 -16.25 10.23
N LYS A 3 44.73 -17.42 9.93
CA LYS A 3 45.07 -18.25 8.76
C LYS A 3 44.85 -17.60 7.37
N LYS A 4 43.92 -16.64 7.25
CA LYS A 4 43.55 -16.02 5.95
C LYS A 4 44.33 -14.74 5.63
N ILE A 5 44.59 -13.89 6.63
CA ILE A 5 45.24 -12.58 6.42
C ILE A 5 46.61 -12.45 7.10
N GLY A 6 47.07 -13.51 7.76
CA GLY A 6 48.38 -13.61 8.42
C GLY A 6 48.39 -13.08 9.85
N ASP A 7 49.08 -13.78 10.74
CA ASP A 7 49.09 -13.50 12.18
C ASP A 7 49.56 -12.10 12.53
N LYS A 8 50.53 -11.56 11.79
CA LYS A 8 51.06 -10.19 11.95
C LYS A 8 50.04 -9.09 11.66
N ASN A 9 48.92 -9.40 11.01
CA ASN A 9 47.89 -8.45 10.63
C ASN A 9 46.66 -8.52 11.53
N ILE A 10 46.67 -9.37 12.57
CA ILE A 10 45.57 -9.48 13.53
C ILE A 10 46.11 -9.42 14.95
N SER A 11 45.63 -8.43 15.70
CA SER A 11 45.85 -8.35 17.15
C SER A 11 44.51 -8.46 17.87
N ILE A 12 44.44 -9.28 18.92
CA ILE A 12 43.24 -9.44 19.73
C ILE A 12 43.55 -8.84 21.11
N LYS A 13 42.69 -7.94 21.58
CA LYS A 13 42.70 -7.45 22.96
C LYS A 13 41.42 -7.94 23.62
N GLU A 14 41.53 -9.07 24.31
CA GLU A 14 40.37 -9.76 24.91
C GLU A 14 39.69 -8.90 25.99
N ASP A 15 40.48 -8.21 26.82
CA ASP A 15 39.98 -7.33 27.89
C ASP A 15 39.11 -6.18 27.38
N ASP A 16 39.44 -5.65 26.20
CA ASP A 16 38.68 -4.57 25.54
C ASP A 16 37.61 -5.10 24.58
N LYS A 17 37.48 -6.43 24.44
CA LYS A 17 36.66 -7.12 23.44
C LYS A 17 36.89 -6.61 22.00
N LYS A 18 38.14 -6.25 21.66
CA LYS A 18 38.51 -5.66 20.36
C LYS A 18 39.42 -6.58 19.55
N ILE A 19 39.12 -6.68 18.26
CA ILE A 19 39.99 -7.33 17.27
C ILE A 19 40.47 -6.25 16.30
N PHE A 20 41.78 -6.02 16.26
CA PHE A 20 42.41 -5.11 15.31
C PHE A 20 42.85 -5.89 14.08
N ILE A 21 42.44 -5.39 12.91
CA ILE A 21 42.72 -6.04 11.63
C ILE A 21 43.41 -5.03 10.71
N ASN A 22 44.63 -5.36 10.26
CA ASN A 22 45.36 -4.57 9.27
C ASN A 22 45.10 -5.10 7.86
N LEU A 23 44.31 -4.36 7.09
CA LEU A 23 43.90 -4.73 5.74
C LEU A 23 44.72 -4.07 4.63
N LYS A 24 45.77 -3.29 4.95
CA LYS A 24 46.53 -2.47 3.99
C LYS A 24 47.02 -3.23 2.75
N ASN A 25 47.36 -4.52 2.91
CA ASN A 25 47.85 -5.38 1.82
C ASN A 25 46.81 -6.42 1.36
N ASN A 26 45.58 -6.33 1.85
CA ASN A 26 44.47 -7.26 1.57
C ASN A 26 43.23 -6.52 1.01
N ILE A 27 43.42 -5.28 0.54
CA ILE A 27 42.43 -4.48 -0.18
C ILE A 27 43.02 -4.11 -1.54
N ASP A 28 42.16 -3.95 -2.54
CA ASP A 28 42.55 -3.54 -3.87
C ASP A 28 43.07 -2.08 -3.88
N PRO A 29 43.72 -1.61 -4.95
CA PRO A 29 44.22 -0.22 -5.05
C PRO A 29 43.14 0.87 -4.97
N ARG A 30 41.86 0.51 -5.06
CA ARG A 30 40.70 1.41 -4.91
C ARG A 30 40.12 1.36 -3.49
N GLY A 31 40.73 0.60 -2.59
CA GLY A 31 40.33 0.46 -1.19
C GLY A 31 39.25 -0.59 -0.92
N ASN A 32 38.89 -1.42 -1.89
CA ASN A 32 37.85 -2.44 -1.72
C ASN A 32 38.45 -3.79 -1.29
N GLY A 33 37.76 -4.49 -0.40
CA GLY A 33 38.12 -5.86 -0.02
C GLY A 33 37.02 -6.49 0.82
N GLU A 34 37.00 -7.81 0.88
CA GLU A 34 35.99 -8.59 1.61
C GLU A 34 36.65 -9.62 2.54
N PHE A 35 36.03 -9.86 3.70
CA PHE A 35 36.39 -10.99 4.55
C PHE A 35 35.16 -11.57 5.24
N LEU A 36 35.15 -12.89 5.42
CA LEU A 36 34.09 -13.63 6.09
C LEU A 36 34.40 -13.77 7.58
N LEU A 37 33.44 -13.37 8.41
CA LEU A 37 33.40 -13.62 9.84
C LEU A 37 32.34 -14.70 10.13
N GLU A 38 32.73 -15.73 10.86
CA GLU A 38 31.86 -16.83 11.27
C GLU A 38 31.95 -16.96 12.79
N THR A 39 30.80 -17.02 13.46
CA THR A 39 30.71 -17.23 14.90
C THR A 39 30.76 -18.74 15.18
N LEU A 40 31.57 -19.17 16.14
CA LEU A 40 31.64 -20.59 16.53
C LEU A 40 30.46 -21.02 17.41
N ASN A 41 29.60 -20.09 17.83
CA ASN A 41 28.40 -20.32 18.63
C ASN A 41 27.18 -19.60 18.02
N GLN A 42 25.98 -19.94 18.51
CA GLN A 42 24.70 -19.37 18.08
C GLN A 42 24.22 -18.20 18.96
N ASN A 43 25.08 -17.66 19.83
CA ASN A 43 24.69 -16.54 20.68
C ASN A 43 24.55 -15.28 19.84
N LYS A 44 23.56 -14.44 20.17
CA LYS A 44 23.43 -13.11 19.60
C LYS A 44 24.74 -12.35 19.79
N THR A 45 25.33 -11.93 18.67
CA THR A 45 26.65 -11.29 18.66
C THR A 45 26.55 -9.97 17.92
N ASP A 46 26.73 -8.87 18.65
CA ASP A 46 26.75 -7.53 18.09
C ASP A 46 28.18 -7.17 17.66
N LEU A 47 28.36 -6.89 16.38
CA LEU A 47 29.62 -6.49 15.78
C LEU A 47 29.58 -5.01 15.42
N THR A 48 30.56 -4.25 15.92
CA THR A 48 30.79 -2.86 15.50
C THR A 48 32.15 -2.79 14.80
N PHE A 49 32.15 -2.24 13.59
CA PHE A 49 33.37 -2.05 12.80
C PHE A 49 33.76 -0.59 12.86
N THR A 50 35.00 -0.34 13.28
CA THR A 50 35.55 1.02 13.37
C THR A 50 36.85 1.14 12.59
N ASP A 51 37.14 2.31 12.05
CA ASP A 51 38.44 2.61 11.45
C ASP A 51 39.53 2.81 12.51
N SER A 52 40.76 3.10 12.07
CA SER A 52 41.90 3.37 12.96
C SER A 52 41.77 4.66 13.78
N LYS A 53 40.78 5.51 13.49
CA LYS A 53 40.43 6.72 14.24
C LYS A 53 39.21 6.50 15.15
N ALA A 54 38.76 5.26 15.30
CA ALA A 54 37.58 4.84 16.06
C ALA A 54 36.23 5.34 15.50
N SER A 55 36.19 5.80 14.24
CA SER A 55 34.94 6.15 13.56
C SER A 55 34.16 4.88 13.25
N ILE A 56 32.89 4.81 13.64
CA ILE A 56 32.03 3.66 13.32
C ILE A 56 31.75 3.64 11.83
N LEU A 57 32.21 2.59 11.17
CA LEU A 57 31.99 2.34 9.75
C LEU A 57 30.64 1.63 9.54
N THR A 58 30.34 0.61 10.36
CA THR A 58 29.08 -0.12 10.30
C THR A 58 28.84 -0.94 11.58
N LYS A 59 27.60 -1.36 11.81
CA LYS A 59 27.19 -2.28 12.88
C LYS A 59 26.39 -3.44 12.29
N LYS A 60 26.58 -4.64 12.82
CA LYS A 60 25.89 -5.85 12.35
C LYS A 60 25.59 -6.78 13.52
N VAL A 61 24.38 -7.32 13.58
CA VAL A 61 23.96 -8.32 14.56
C VAL A 61 23.99 -9.69 13.89
N LEU A 62 24.60 -10.68 14.55
CA LEU A 62 24.62 -12.09 14.11
C LEU A 62 23.82 -12.95 15.10
N ASN A 63 23.17 -14.01 14.60
CA ASN A 63 22.37 -14.97 15.35
C ASN A 63 21.18 -14.36 16.14
N ASP A 64 20.36 -13.55 15.46
CA ASP A 64 19.14 -12.99 16.04
C ASP A 64 18.02 -14.05 16.02
N ASN A 65 17.99 -14.90 17.04
CA ASN A 65 16.99 -15.95 17.18
C ASN A 65 15.72 -15.41 17.85
N GLN A 66 14.79 -14.88 17.06
CA GLN A 66 13.37 -14.89 17.42
C GLN A 66 12.64 -15.92 16.56
N SER A 67 12.67 -17.18 16.99
CA SER A 67 11.66 -18.23 16.72
C SER A 67 12.10 -19.55 17.35
N ALA A 68 11.17 -20.17 18.11
CA ALA A 68 11.20 -21.49 18.76
C ALA A 68 11.86 -21.58 20.16
N ASP A 69 11.06 -21.88 21.21
CA ASP A 69 10.87 -23.29 21.59
C ASP A 69 9.68 -23.53 22.56
N HIS A 70 9.05 -24.70 22.39
CA HIS A 70 8.14 -25.38 23.33
C HIS A 70 8.96 -26.32 24.24
N THR A 71 8.52 -26.58 25.48
CA THR A 71 8.28 -27.94 26.07
C THR A 71 7.91 -27.85 27.58
N ILE A 72 6.71 -28.32 27.99
CA ILE A 72 6.33 -29.59 28.70
C ILE A 72 6.84 -29.71 30.15
N ASP A 73 5.93 -29.68 31.16
CA ASP A 73 5.56 -30.88 31.97
C ASP A 73 4.49 -30.62 33.09
N SER A 74 3.61 -31.61 33.28
CA SER A 74 2.92 -32.02 34.54
C SER A 74 1.89 -31.05 35.20
N ALA A 75 0.76 -31.42 35.83
CA ALA A 75 0.09 -32.68 36.16
C ALA A 75 -1.28 -32.37 36.85
N ILE A 76 -2.23 -33.31 36.73
CA ILE A 76 -3.22 -33.74 37.75
C ILE A 76 -4.45 -32.84 38.06
N SER A 77 -5.63 -33.42 37.72
CA SER A 77 -6.86 -33.58 38.55
C SER A 77 -7.64 -32.31 38.93
N SER A 78 -8.97 -32.24 38.96
CA SER A 78 -10.05 -33.22 39.04
C SER A 78 -11.34 -32.52 38.63
N SER A 79 -12.17 -33.18 37.83
CA SER A 79 -13.63 -32.98 37.77
C SER A 79 -14.27 -33.24 39.15
N PRO A 80 -15.60 -33.21 39.33
CA PRO A 80 -16.70 -32.68 38.50
C PRO A 80 -17.58 -31.76 39.39
N GLU A 81 -18.77 -31.28 39.04
CA GLU A 81 -19.98 -32.07 38.82
C GLU A 81 -21.16 -31.07 38.79
N THR A 82 -22.08 -31.30 37.84
CA THR A 82 -23.55 -31.30 38.02
C THR A 82 -24.24 -30.04 38.58
N SER A 83 -25.40 -29.62 38.09
CA SER A 83 -26.43 -30.37 37.41
C SER A 83 -27.55 -29.43 37.01
N GLN A 84 -28.12 -29.72 35.84
CA GLN A 84 -29.56 -29.90 35.65
C GLN A 84 -30.45 -28.67 35.86
N SER A 85 -30.93 -28.15 34.74
CA SER A 85 -32.29 -28.49 34.26
C SER A 85 -33.26 -27.36 34.62
N SER A 86 -34.23 -26.99 33.81
CA SER A 86 -34.95 -27.75 32.82
C SER A 86 -35.91 -26.76 32.17
N GLN A 87 -36.12 -26.91 30.85
CA GLN A 87 -37.44 -27.09 30.23
C GLN A 87 -38.55 -26.07 30.57
N SER A 88 -39.35 -25.60 29.63
CA SER A 88 -39.61 -26.06 28.27
C SER A 88 -40.63 -25.14 27.65
N SER A 89 -40.65 -25.11 26.32
CA SER A 89 -41.87 -25.12 25.49
C SER A 89 -42.77 -23.86 25.50
N SER A 90 -43.30 -23.36 24.39
CA SER A 90 -43.26 -23.81 23.00
C SER A 90 -44.24 -22.91 22.22
N THR A 91 -43.97 -22.69 20.92
CA THR A 91 -44.92 -22.84 19.78
C THR A 91 -46.20 -22.00 19.74
N THR A 92 -46.73 -21.47 18.63
CA THR A 92 -46.38 -21.35 17.20
C THR A 92 -47.55 -20.56 16.60
N ASN A 93 -47.32 -19.78 15.54
CA ASN A 93 -48.04 -19.85 14.24
C ASN A 93 -48.25 -18.47 13.60
N GLN A 94 -47.47 -18.26 12.54
CA GLN A 94 -47.84 -17.77 11.20
C GLN A 94 -49.35 -17.80 10.84
N PRO A 95 -49.86 -17.07 9.81
CA PRO A 95 -49.13 -16.82 8.55
C PRO A 95 -49.41 -15.49 7.80
N THR A 96 -48.49 -15.19 6.87
CA THR A 96 -48.63 -14.57 5.53
C THR A 96 -49.60 -13.40 5.31
N SER A 97 -49.09 -12.32 4.68
CA SER A 97 -49.66 -11.73 3.44
C SER A 97 -48.73 -10.67 2.84
N GLU A 98 -48.56 -10.76 1.52
CA GLU A 98 -47.97 -9.74 0.65
C GLU A 98 -48.73 -8.40 0.74
N SER A 99 -48.01 -7.27 0.70
CA SER A 99 -48.55 -6.03 0.13
C SER A 99 -47.46 -5.03 -0.20
N LYS A 100 -47.61 -4.46 -1.40
CA LYS A 100 -46.82 -3.38 -2.00
C LYS A 100 -47.12 -2.03 -1.33
N ASN A 101 -46.15 -1.12 -1.51
CA ASN A 101 -46.20 0.35 -1.44
C ASN A 101 -45.94 1.00 -0.08
N ASN A 102 -44.74 1.55 0.12
CA ASN A 102 -44.48 3.01 0.08
C ASN A 102 -43.01 3.24 0.46
N TYR A 103 -42.16 3.61 -0.52
CA TYR A 103 -40.87 4.19 -0.20
C TYR A 103 -41.10 5.67 0.10
N ASP A 104 -41.22 5.96 1.39
CA ASP A 104 -41.16 7.33 1.90
C ASP A 104 -39.71 7.79 1.88
N SER A 105 -39.51 8.95 1.28
CA SER A 105 -38.21 9.57 1.04
C SER A 105 -37.76 10.33 2.28
N SER A 106 -37.04 9.68 3.18
CA SER A 106 -36.18 10.35 4.17
C SER A 106 -35.18 9.38 4.79
N ASP A 107 -34.08 9.13 4.09
CA ASP A 107 -32.74 8.86 4.66
C ASP A 107 -31.79 8.43 3.53
N LEU A 108 -31.18 9.42 2.88
CA LEU A 108 -30.05 9.23 1.97
C LEU A 108 -28.93 10.18 2.40
N SER A 109 -28.36 9.87 3.56
CA SER A 109 -27.02 10.28 3.96
C SER A 109 -26.31 9.06 4.53
N LYS A 110 -26.04 8.07 3.67
CA LYS A 110 -25.05 7.03 3.94
C LYS A 110 -23.75 7.45 3.26
N SER A 111 -22.98 8.27 3.97
CA SER A 111 -21.53 8.18 3.87
C SER A 111 -21.18 6.72 4.18
N ALA A 112 -20.27 6.12 3.40
CA ALA A 112 -19.74 4.79 3.65
C ALA A 112 -19.26 4.73 5.11
N THR A 113 -20.10 4.14 5.94
CA THR A 113 -19.87 4.00 7.36
C THR A 113 -19.09 2.71 7.49
N PHE A 114 -17.77 2.85 7.59
CA PHE A 114 -17.06 2.11 8.61
C PHE A 114 -17.89 2.29 9.88
N THR A 115 -18.42 1.21 10.44
CA THR A 115 -19.34 1.26 11.57
C THR A 115 -18.64 1.94 12.74
N ASP A 116 -19.01 3.22 12.97
CA ASP A 116 -18.67 3.96 14.16
C ASP A 116 -19.33 3.28 15.36
N THR A 117 -18.55 2.46 16.04
CA THR A 117 -18.86 1.99 17.40
C THR A 117 -17.62 2.13 18.29
N GLY A 118 -17.26 3.38 18.57
CA GLY A 118 -16.69 3.77 19.87
C GLY A 118 -15.24 3.39 20.15
N GLY A 119 -14.34 4.28 19.74
CA GLY A 119 -12.97 4.41 20.19
C GLY A 119 -12.00 4.48 19.00
N ASP A 120 -10.99 5.35 19.08
CA ASP A 120 -10.25 5.80 17.89
C ASP A 120 -9.48 4.67 17.17
N PRO A 121 -9.68 4.47 15.85
CA PRO A 121 -8.77 3.69 15.02
C PRO A 121 -7.36 4.29 15.06
N ILE A 122 -6.30 3.52 14.79
CA ILE A 122 -5.07 4.17 14.31
C ILE A 122 -5.52 5.01 13.13
N SER A 123 -5.43 6.33 13.30
CA SER A 123 -6.00 7.21 12.33
C SER A 123 -5.31 6.95 11.02
N ASP A 124 -6.10 6.68 10.00
CA ASP A 124 -5.60 6.70 8.64
C ASP A 124 -5.41 8.15 8.15
N ASP A 125 -5.52 9.15 9.03
CA ASP A 125 -5.07 10.51 8.79
C ASP A 125 -3.55 10.59 9.01
N GLU A 126 -2.78 10.86 7.96
CA GLU A 126 -1.32 11.01 8.07
C GLU A 126 -0.87 12.23 8.89
N THR A 127 -1.80 13.11 9.29
CA THR A 127 -1.52 14.17 10.25
C THR A 127 -1.60 13.70 11.69
N ASP A 128 -2.17 12.53 11.95
CA ASP A 128 -2.18 11.91 13.27
C ASP A 128 -0.78 11.31 13.58
N PRO A 129 -0.15 11.73 14.70
CA PRO A 129 1.06 11.09 15.23
C PRO A 129 0.95 9.57 15.43
N GLU A 130 -0.23 9.02 15.65
CA GLU A 130 -0.44 7.58 15.84
C GLU A 130 -0.59 6.80 14.51
N SER A 131 -0.70 7.50 13.36
CA SER A 131 -0.97 6.90 12.04
C SER A 131 0.13 5.98 11.49
N GLN A 132 1.32 6.02 12.10
CA GLN A 132 2.55 5.35 11.67
C GLN A 132 3.05 5.75 10.27
N TRP A 133 2.41 6.74 9.62
CA TRP A 133 2.87 7.26 8.34
C TRP A 133 4.18 8.04 8.50
N ILE A 134 5.21 7.65 7.76
CA ILE A 134 6.50 8.33 7.74
C ILE A 134 6.58 9.19 6.49
N SER A 135 6.56 10.51 6.67
CA SER A 135 6.76 11.49 5.60
C SER A 135 8.14 11.37 4.98
N SER A 136 8.21 11.42 3.65
CA SER A 136 9.44 11.45 2.87
C SER A 136 9.34 12.47 1.75
N ARG A 137 10.40 13.26 1.59
CA ARG A 137 10.52 14.19 0.45
C ARG A 137 10.99 13.51 -0.83
N LYS A 138 11.39 12.24 -0.77
CA LYS A 138 11.92 11.48 -1.91
C LYS A 138 10.99 10.33 -2.24
N LEU A 139 10.67 10.20 -3.52
CA LEU A 139 10.01 9.02 -4.04
C LEU A 139 10.91 7.79 -3.84
N LYS A 140 10.32 6.61 -3.69
CA LYS A 140 11.06 5.35 -3.62
C LYS A 140 10.22 4.22 -4.17
N ILE A 141 10.86 3.13 -4.58
CA ILE A 141 10.17 1.86 -4.81
C ILE A 141 9.97 1.15 -3.47
N SER A 142 8.82 0.48 -3.31
CA SER A 142 8.59 -0.46 -2.21
C SER A 142 8.44 -1.88 -2.77
N PRO A 143 9.39 -2.79 -2.49
CA PRO A 143 9.32 -4.17 -2.97
C PRO A 143 8.36 -5.02 -2.14
N GLY A 144 7.57 -5.83 -2.83
CA GLY A 144 6.69 -6.83 -2.23
C GLY A 144 7.34 -8.22 -2.13
N PRO A 145 6.54 -9.26 -1.85
CA PRO A 145 7.03 -10.63 -1.73
C PRO A 145 7.75 -11.13 -3.00
N ALA A 146 9.04 -11.45 -2.88
CA ALA A 146 9.87 -11.90 -3.99
C ALA A 146 9.68 -13.40 -4.29
N GLN A 147 9.52 -13.74 -5.57
CA GLN A 147 9.49 -15.13 -6.04
C GLN A 147 10.86 -15.55 -6.58
N LYS A 148 11.49 -16.56 -5.96
CA LYS A 148 12.73 -17.15 -6.49
C LYS A 148 12.45 -18.08 -7.67
N LEU A 149 13.19 -17.87 -8.76
CA LEU A 149 13.20 -18.74 -9.93
C LEU A 149 14.23 -19.88 -9.76
N THR A 150 14.09 -20.93 -10.56
CA THR A 150 14.95 -22.13 -10.50
C THR A 150 16.41 -21.85 -10.86
N ASP A 151 16.66 -20.82 -11.67
CA ASP A 151 18.00 -20.34 -12.04
C ASP A 151 18.63 -19.41 -10.97
N GLY A 152 17.93 -19.16 -9.87
CA GLY A 152 18.38 -18.30 -8.77
C GLY A 152 18.09 -16.81 -8.96
N ARG A 153 17.47 -16.40 -10.08
CA ARG A 153 16.90 -15.05 -10.23
C ARG A 153 15.70 -14.85 -9.31
N GLN A 154 15.33 -13.60 -9.08
CA GLN A 154 14.15 -13.24 -8.29
C GLN A 154 13.20 -12.39 -9.12
N VAL A 155 11.90 -12.66 -9.02
CA VAL A 155 10.85 -11.82 -9.58
C VAL A 155 10.23 -11.04 -8.43
N VAL A 156 10.38 -9.72 -8.45
CA VAL A 156 9.99 -8.83 -7.35
C VAL A 156 8.93 -7.85 -7.83
N PRO A 157 7.68 -7.92 -7.34
CA PRO A 157 6.70 -6.86 -7.58
C PRO A 157 7.09 -5.61 -6.80
N VAL A 158 6.88 -4.44 -7.39
CA VAL A 158 7.15 -3.15 -6.75
C VAL A 158 5.98 -2.20 -6.93
N ILE A 159 5.70 -1.43 -5.88
CA ILE A 159 4.80 -0.27 -5.91
C ILE A 159 5.62 1.02 -5.83
N TYR A 160 5.17 2.06 -6.51
CA TYR A 160 5.79 3.39 -6.50
C TYR A 160 4.81 4.48 -6.92
N PHE A 161 5.09 5.72 -6.55
CA PHE A 161 4.51 6.91 -7.17
C PHE A 161 5.55 7.56 -8.08
N GLY A 162 5.11 8.36 -9.04
CA GLY A 162 6.03 8.88 -10.03
C GLY A 162 6.41 7.81 -11.04
N ALA A 163 7.52 8.03 -11.74
CA ALA A 163 8.04 7.09 -12.72
C ALA A 163 8.95 6.10 -12.02
N LEU A 164 9.06 4.89 -12.56
CA LEU A 164 9.93 3.88 -11.95
C LEU A 164 11.38 4.35 -11.81
N ASN A 165 11.94 5.03 -12.82
CA ASN A 165 13.27 5.65 -12.70
C ASN A 165 13.33 6.73 -11.61
N TYR A 166 12.28 7.53 -11.43
CA TYR A 166 12.26 8.58 -10.41
C TYR A 166 12.29 7.99 -9.01
N ALA A 167 11.51 6.92 -8.80
CA ALA A 167 11.48 6.17 -7.56
C ALA A 167 12.81 5.45 -7.29
N LEU A 168 13.45 4.84 -8.30
CA LEU A 168 14.77 4.20 -8.16
C LEU A 168 15.89 5.22 -7.90
N GLU A 169 15.79 6.42 -8.45
CA GLU A 169 16.78 7.49 -8.27
C GLU A 169 16.56 8.34 -7.02
N ASN A 170 15.47 8.07 -6.27
CA ASN A 170 15.06 8.84 -5.10
C ASN A 170 14.90 10.34 -5.38
N ILE A 171 14.26 10.66 -6.53
CA ILE A 171 13.97 12.04 -6.93
C ILE A 171 13.04 12.68 -5.89
N ASN A 172 13.22 13.98 -5.66
CA ASN A 172 12.36 14.72 -4.76
C ASN A 172 10.92 14.75 -5.32
N ILE A 173 9.91 14.56 -4.46
CA ILE A 173 8.51 14.60 -4.88
C ILE A 173 8.16 15.91 -5.63
N HIS A 174 8.67 17.04 -5.15
CA HIS A 174 8.47 18.34 -5.79
C HIS A 174 9.19 18.45 -7.14
N GLU A 175 10.29 17.73 -7.36
CA GLU A 175 10.96 17.68 -8.67
C GLU A 175 10.24 16.76 -9.65
N SER A 176 9.41 15.84 -9.14
CA SER A 176 8.48 15.02 -9.91
C SER A 176 7.10 15.65 -10.08
N ILE A 177 7.00 16.97 -9.83
CA ILE A 177 5.92 17.86 -10.23
C ILE A 177 6.57 19.06 -10.95
N GLY A 178 6.48 19.20 -12.27
CA GLY A 178 7.06 20.34 -12.97
C GLY A 178 6.47 20.69 -14.32
N ASP A 179 6.87 21.88 -14.80
CA ASP A 179 6.27 22.57 -15.93
C ASP A 179 6.68 22.07 -17.34
N ARG A 180 5.84 22.35 -18.36
CA ARG A 180 5.87 21.79 -19.73
C ARG A 180 6.96 22.63 -20.31
N PRO A 181 8.02 22.02 -20.85
CA PRO A 181 8.98 22.80 -21.60
C PRO A 181 8.17 23.64 -22.60
N SER A 182 8.25 24.97 -22.48
CA SER A 182 7.57 25.84 -23.43
C SER A 182 8.13 25.52 -24.81
N SER A 183 7.27 25.47 -25.83
CA SER A 183 7.69 25.28 -27.22
C SER A 183 8.73 26.32 -27.67
N GLU A 184 8.84 27.45 -26.98
CA GLU A 184 9.84 28.49 -27.21
C GLU A 184 11.27 28.07 -26.80
N SER A 185 11.43 27.12 -25.88
CA SER A 185 12.76 26.60 -25.48
C SER A 185 13.30 25.52 -26.42
N PHE A 186 12.51 25.09 -27.41
CA PHE A 186 12.84 24.06 -28.41
C PHE A 186 12.97 24.64 -29.83
N GLY A 187 13.24 25.94 -29.95
CA GLY A 187 13.30 26.66 -31.22
C GLY A 187 14.44 26.29 -32.18
N ASP A 188 15.41 25.45 -31.81
CA ASP A 188 16.64 25.26 -32.62
C ASP A 188 17.13 23.81 -32.83
N LEU A 189 16.41 22.78 -32.38
CA LEU A 189 16.87 21.40 -32.55
C LEU A 189 16.20 20.68 -33.74
N VAL A 190 16.86 20.81 -34.88
CA VAL A 190 16.99 19.84 -35.98
C VAL A 190 15.69 19.44 -36.70
N SER A 191 15.35 20.21 -37.73
CA SER A 191 14.65 19.71 -38.91
C SER A 191 15.49 18.59 -39.54
N ILE A 192 15.15 17.31 -39.34
CA ILE A 192 15.78 16.20 -40.06
C ILE A 192 15.19 16.18 -41.49
N PRO A 193 15.98 16.43 -42.55
CA PRO A 193 15.48 16.34 -43.92
C PRO A 193 15.16 14.87 -44.24
N GLY A 194 13.89 14.57 -44.54
CA GLY A 194 13.43 13.24 -44.93
C GLY A 194 12.43 12.57 -43.99
N ALA A 195 12.04 13.21 -42.89
CA ALA A 195 10.85 12.83 -42.12
C ALA A 195 9.64 13.60 -42.66
N ASP A 196 8.88 12.96 -43.54
CA ASP A 196 7.59 13.39 -44.11
C ASP A 196 6.43 13.35 -43.10
N GLY A 197 6.73 13.21 -41.82
CA GLY A 197 5.84 13.59 -40.73
C GLY A 197 6.44 14.79 -40.01
N GLN A 198 5.79 15.95 -40.08
CA GLN A 198 5.95 16.97 -39.04
C GLN A 198 5.85 16.25 -37.70
N LEU A 199 6.96 16.13 -36.96
CA LEU A 199 6.93 16.03 -35.51
C LEU A 199 6.46 17.40 -35.02
N SER A 200 5.18 17.69 -35.26
CA SER A 200 4.48 18.64 -34.43
C SER A 200 4.66 18.16 -33.01
N ILE A 201 4.99 19.09 -32.13
CA ILE A 201 5.07 18.94 -30.67
C ILE A 201 3.66 18.56 -30.20
N ASN A 202 3.26 17.34 -30.50
CA ASN A 202 1.92 16.81 -30.39
C ASN A 202 1.62 16.63 -28.91
N LYS A 203 0.32 16.61 -28.57
CA LYS A 203 -0.15 16.13 -27.26
C LYS A 203 0.69 14.91 -26.84
N GLY A 204 1.52 15.03 -25.80
CA GLY A 204 2.41 13.95 -25.35
C GLY A 204 3.90 14.31 -25.11
N GLU A 205 4.37 15.51 -25.43
CA GLU A 205 5.73 15.94 -25.06
C GLU A 205 5.75 16.60 -23.67
N GLY A 206 6.42 15.94 -22.72
CA GLY A 206 6.03 15.87 -21.32
C GLY A 206 6.56 16.91 -20.33
N ARG A 207 5.72 17.11 -19.31
CA ARG A 207 6.00 17.65 -17.97
C ARG A 207 6.46 16.51 -17.04
N LYS A 208 7.20 16.87 -15.98
CA LYS A 208 7.57 15.95 -14.89
C LYS A 208 6.40 15.77 -13.91
N ASN A 209 5.22 15.31 -14.29
CA ASN A 209 4.11 15.06 -13.34
C ASN A 209 3.65 13.60 -13.46
N ASN A 210 4.09 12.76 -12.53
CA ASN A 210 3.73 11.33 -12.53
C ASN A 210 3.29 10.81 -11.15
N ILE A 211 3.01 11.72 -10.22
CA ILE A 211 2.79 11.33 -8.84
C ILE A 211 1.30 11.18 -8.48
N THR A 212 0.39 11.55 -9.38
CA THR A 212 -1.06 11.62 -9.11
C THR A 212 -1.79 10.29 -9.31
N ALA A 213 -1.06 9.18 -9.38
CA ALA A 213 -1.60 7.83 -9.41
C ALA A 213 -0.61 6.79 -8.89
N ALA A 214 -1.14 5.74 -8.29
CA ALA A 214 -0.37 4.59 -7.79
C ALA A 214 0.22 3.77 -8.94
N ASN A 215 1.52 3.59 -9.09
CA ASN A 215 2.11 2.80 -10.18
C ASN A 215 2.73 1.49 -9.68
N THR A 216 2.84 0.51 -10.57
CA THR A 216 3.30 -0.84 -10.21
C THR A 216 4.18 -1.42 -11.31
N ALA A 217 5.22 -2.18 -10.96
CA ALA A 217 6.04 -2.89 -11.93
C ALA A 217 6.50 -4.25 -11.37
N VAL A 218 7.15 -5.02 -12.23
CA VAL A 218 7.93 -6.19 -11.83
C VAL A 218 9.37 -6.04 -12.26
N ILE A 219 10.26 -6.37 -11.33
CA ILE A 219 11.70 -6.36 -11.52
C ILE A 219 12.19 -7.79 -11.45
N ILE A 220 12.82 -8.28 -12.52
CA ILE A 220 13.53 -9.55 -12.49
C ILE A 220 14.98 -9.27 -12.13
N VAL A 221 15.34 -9.60 -10.89
CA VAL A 221 16.65 -9.38 -10.31
C VAL A 221 17.55 -10.60 -10.61
N PRO A 222 18.75 -10.41 -11.17
CA PRO A 222 19.68 -11.49 -11.42
C PRO A 222 20.16 -12.12 -10.10
N LYS A 223 20.75 -13.32 -10.17
CA LYS A 223 21.26 -14.01 -8.98
C LYS A 223 22.32 -13.15 -8.27
N GLY A 224 22.03 -12.72 -7.05
CA GLY A 224 22.91 -11.84 -6.27
C GLY A 224 22.84 -10.35 -6.64
N GLY A 225 21.92 -9.96 -7.54
CA GLY A 225 21.65 -8.57 -7.89
C GLY A 225 20.82 -7.83 -6.84
N ASN A 226 20.65 -6.52 -7.04
CA ASN A 226 19.89 -5.66 -6.13
C ASN A 226 18.65 -5.08 -6.81
N VAL A 227 17.48 -5.23 -6.18
CA VAL A 227 16.20 -4.69 -6.69
C VAL A 227 16.22 -3.18 -6.87
N PHE A 228 17.04 -2.46 -6.10
CA PHE A 228 17.18 -1.00 -6.14
C PHE A 228 18.18 -0.50 -7.19
N ASP A 229 18.76 -1.39 -8.02
CA ASP A 229 19.67 -0.95 -9.08
C ASP A 229 18.95 -0.03 -10.08
N LYS A 230 19.66 0.99 -10.56
CA LYS A 230 19.07 1.96 -11.50
C LYS A 230 18.76 1.30 -12.85
N GLN A 231 17.76 1.84 -13.54
CA GLN A 231 17.48 1.48 -14.93
C GLN A 231 18.68 1.79 -15.83
N THR A 232 18.97 0.91 -16.80
CA THR A 232 20.10 1.08 -17.73
C THR A 232 19.65 1.11 -19.17
N LYS A 233 20.31 1.94 -19.99
CA LYS A 233 20.00 2.13 -21.41
C LYS A 233 20.17 0.86 -22.26
N THR A 234 21.10 -0.01 -21.88
CA THR A 234 21.34 -1.28 -22.56
C THR A 234 20.93 -2.43 -21.65
N PHE A 235 20.20 -3.38 -22.22
CA PHE A 235 19.94 -4.65 -21.55
C PHE A 235 21.22 -5.47 -21.54
N ASP A 236 21.59 -5.93 -20.35
CA ASP A 236 22.69 -6.86 -20.09
C ASP A 236 22.08 -7.96 -19.22
N GLY A 237 22.31 -9.23 -19.58
CA GLY A 237 21.76 -10.39 -18.86
C GLY A 237 22.19 -10.48 -17.39
N ASN A 238 23.17 -9.65 -16.97
CA ASN A 238 23.62 -9.53 -15.59
C ASN A 238 22.95 -8.36 -14.82
N LYS A 239 21.99 -7.66 -15.42
CA LYS A 239 21.27 -6.54 -14.80
C LYS A 239 19.80 -6.85 -14.59
N ASN A 240 19.12 -5.99 -13.85
CA ASN A 240 17.68 -6.07 -13.66
C ASN A 240 16.94 -5.95 -14.99
N GLU A 241 15.95 -6.83 -15.19
CA GLU A 241 14.95 -6.70 -16.24
C GLU A 241 13.72 -5.99 -15.67
N TRP A 242 13.25 -4.96 -16.39
CA TRP A 242 12.16 -4.11 -15.95
C TRP A 242 10.90 -4.41 -16.77
N LEU A 243 9.85 -4.88 -16.12
CA LEU A 243 8.54 -5.12 -16.72
C LEU A 243 7.54 -4.12 -16.14
N THR A 244 7.26 -3.06 -16.90
CA THR A 244 6.36 -1.98 -16.47
C THR A 244 5.05 -2.05 -17.25
N ASN A 245 4.02 -1.40 -16.72
CA ASN A 245 2.65 -1.43 -17.27
C ASN A 245 2.08 -0.03 -17.49
N THR A 246 2.87 1.02 -17.28
CA THR A 246 2.45 2.40 -17.48
C THR A 246 3.39 3.09 -18.45
N PHE A 247 2.83 3.74 -19.46
CA PHE A 247 3.60 4.51 -20.43
C PHE A 247 4.41 5.62 -19.73
N GLY A 248 5.73 5.61 -19.87
CA GLY A 248 6.63 6.60 -19.26
C GLY A 248 7.39 6.14 -18.00
N ASP A 249 7.26 4.87 -17.58
CA ASP A 249 8.04 4.27 -16.48
C ASP A 249 9.51 3.94 -16.83
N GLY A 250 10.14 4.66 -17.75
CA GLY A 250 11.46 4.32 -18.22
C GLY A 250 12.22 5.39 -18.98
N LEU A 251 13.50 5.11 -19.25
CA LEU A 251 14.33 5.87 -20.17
C LEU A 251 13.83 5.66 -21.62
N LEU A 252 12.89 6.47 -22.08
CA LEU A 252 12.33 6.37 -23.44
C LEU A 252 13.41 6.66 -24.51
N THR A 253 13.49 5.81 -25.53
CA THR A 253 14.41 5.95 -26.68
C THR A 253 13.64 6.15 -27.97
N GLY A 254 13.88 7.25 -28.70
CA GLY A 254 13.27 7.54 -30.00
C GLY A 254 14.34 7.67 -31.09
N GLY A 255 14.28 6.86 -32.16
CA GLY A 255 15.12 7.02 -33.34
C GLY A 255 16.64 6.82 -33.11
N GLY A 256 17.05 5.95 -32.19
CA GLY A 256 18.47 5.73 -31.86
C GLY A 256 19.09 6.78 -30.94
N HIS A 257 18.35 7.85 -30.62
CA HIS A 257 18.71 8.84 -29.62
C HIS A 257 17.86 8.63 -28.36
N VAL A 258 18.49 8.68 -27.20
CA VAL A 258 17.77 8.75 -25.92
C VAL A 258 17.09 10.12 -25.89
N ILE A 259 15.78 10.17 -25.72
CA ILE A 259 15.14 11.43 -25.35
C ILE A 259 15.55 11.64 -23.89
N THR A 260 16.66 12.36 -23.68
CA THR A 260 17.26 12.57 -22.35
C THR A 260 16.41 13.46 -21.45
N ASN A 261 15.31 14.00 -21.96
CA ASN A 261 14.45 14.91 -21.24
C ASN A 261 13.29 14.12 -20.59
N PHE A 262 13.59 13.49 -19.44
CA PHE A 262 12.68 13.16 -18.33
C PHE A 262 11.17 13.25 -18.62
N LEU A 263 10.62 12.28 -19.35
CA LEU A 263 9.18 12.11 -19.55
C LEU A 263 8.68 11.11 -18.50
N GLY A 264 8.08 11.58 -17.40
CA GLY A 264 7.42 10.68 -16.43
C GLY A 264 6.19 10.00 -17.06
N SER A 265 5.57 9.05 -16.37
CA SER A 265 4.28 8.50 -16.80
C SER A 265 3.20 9.58 -16.82
N GLN A 266 2.51 9.69 -17.95
CA GLN A 266 1.63 10.83 -18.27
C GLN A 266 0.16 10.43 -18.42
N ARG A 267 -0.17 9.17 -18.16
CA ARG A 267 -1.49 8.63 -18.50
C ARG A 267 -2.24 8.07 -17.30
N ASN A 268 -1.53 7.76 -16.21
CA ASN A 268 -2.13 7.44 -14.93
C ASN A 268 -2.30 8.71 -14.11
N HIS A 269 -3.53 9.04 -13.72
CA HIS A 269 -3.80 10.17 -12.83
C HIS A 269 -5.18 10.08 -12.18
N VAL A 270 -5.34 10.81 -11.09
CA VAL A 270 -6.59 10.98 -10.34
C VAL A 270 -6.99 12.45 -10.38
N THR A 271 -8.25 12.77 -10.66
CA THR A 271 -8.77 14.15 -10.72
C THR A 271 -10.22 14.22 -10.22
N THR A 272 -10.83 15.40 -10.27
CA THR A 272 -12.21 15.67 -9.82
C THR A 272 -12.99 16.45 -10.86
N ASN A 273 -14.31 16.58 -10.65
CA ASN A 273 -15.18 17.44 -11.45
C ASN A 273 -15.19 18.92 -11.01
N LEU A 274 -14.26 19.39 -10.17
CA LEU A 274 -14.23 20.79 -9.72
C LEU A 274 -14.20 21.79 -10.87
N TYR A 275 -13.62 21.43 -12.02
CA TYR A 275 -13.59 22.28 -13.21
C TYR A 275 -14.97 22.68 -13.71
N ASN A 276 -15.96 21.81 -13.54
CA ASN A 276 -17.34 22.07 -13.90
C ASN A 276 -17.98 23.19 -13.06
N LEU A 277 -17.41 23.56 -11.90
CA LEU A 277 -17.88 24.70 -11.12
C LEU A 277 -17.48 26.05 -11.75
N VAL A 278 -16.36 26.08 -12.49
CA VAL A 278 -15.85 27.29 -13.17
C VAL A 278 -16.33 27.37 -14.60
N SER A 279 -16.34 26.24 -15.29
CA SER A 279 -16.83 26.10 -16.65
C SER A 279 -17.91 25.03 -16.66
N PRO A 280 -19.15 25.35 -16.23
CA PRO A 280 -20.24 24.40 -16.23
C PRO A 280 -20.51 23.89 -17.63
N SER A 281 -20.64 22.57 -17.73
CA SER A 281 -21.27 21.96 -18.88
C SER A 281 -22.78 22.29 -18.88
N GLY A 282 -23.45 22.09 -20.01
CA GLY A 282 -24.90 22.30 -20.10
C GLY A 282 -25.74 21.35 -19.21
N THR A 283 -25.13 20.30 -18.65
CA THR A 283 -25.76 19.28 -17.82
C THR A 283 -24.77 18.76 -16.76
N TRP A 284 -25.14 18.88 -15.48
CA TRP A 284 -24.28 18.41 -14.38
C TRP A 284 -24.00 16.90 -14.40
N SER A 285 -24.81 16.12 -15.12
CA SER A 285 -24.62 14.68 -15.32
C SER A 285 -23.47 14.34 -16.27
N GLN A 286 -22.96 15.32 -17.04
CA GLN A 286 -21.78 15.20 -17.88
C GLN A 286 -20.86 16.39 -17.60
N PRO A 287 -20.21 16.42 -16.42
CA PRO A 287 -19.41 17.57 -16.02
C PRO A 287 -18.18 17.74 -16.92
N ASN A 288 -17.79 18.99 -17.18
CA ASN A 288 -16.49 19.26 -17.79
C ASN A 288 -15.38 18.86 -16.81
N LEU A 289 -14.40 18.08 -17.27
CA LEU A 289 -13.27 17.62 -16.48
C LEU A 289 -11.99 18.28 -16.94
N LEU A 290 -11.07 18.40 -16.00
CA LEU A 290 -9.73 18.89 -16.25
C LEU A 290 -8.74 17.94 -15.58
N GLY A 291 -7.77 17.45 -16.35
CA GLY A 291 -6.68 16.69 -15.79
C GLY A 291 -5.85 17.54 -14.83
N VAL A 292 -5.26 16.90 -13.83
CA VAL A 292 -4.54 17.55 -12.71
C VAL A 292 -3.40 18.47 -13.12
N ASP A 293 -2.89 18.33 -14.35
CA ASP A 293 -1.75 19.11 -14.83
C ASP A 293 -2.14 20.25 -15.78
N ASN A 294 -3.43 20.41 -16.05
CA ASN A 294 -3.90 21.36 -17.05
C ASN A 294 -4.11 22.75 -16.42
N LYS A 295 -3.20 23.69 -16.72
CA LYS A 295 -3.20 25.07 -16.18
C LYS A 295 -4.07 26.06 -16.97
N THR A 296 -4.98 25.62 -17.85
CA THR A 296 -5.67 26.48 -18.85
C THR A 296 -6.74 27.45 -18.30
N GLY A 297 -6.79 27.71 -16.99
CA GLY A 297 -7.67 28.73 -16.41
C GLY A 297 -7.22 30.17 -16.71
N LYS A 298 -8.16 31.03 -17.16
CA LYS A 298 -7.97 32.49 -17.17
C LYS A 298 -8.31 33.05 -15.77
N GLY A 299 -7.39 33.80 -15.15
CA GLY A 299 -7.60 34.46 -13.84
C GLY A 299 -7.24 33.61 -12.61
N ASP A 300 -7.86 33.91 -11.46
CA ASP A 300 -7.62 33.28 -10.14
C ASP A 300 -8.15 31.82 -10.02
N HIS A 301 -8.77 31.28 -11.07
CA HIS A 301 -9.44 29.98 -11.08
C HIS A 301 -8.60 28.89 -11.75
N ARG A 302 -7.42 28.58 -11.18
CA ARG A 302 -6.57 27.48 -11.64
C ARG A 302 -6.97 26.18 -10.95
N ILE A 303 -7.60 25.26 -11.67
CA ILE A 303 -8.02 23.95 -11.18
C ILE A 303 -7.01 22.90 -11.61
N ALA A 304 -5.87 22.93 -10.94
CA ALA A 304 -4.78 21.97 -11.12
C ALA A 304 -4.36 21.44 -9.74
N LEU A 305 -3.38 20.54 -9.72
CA LEU A 305 -2.66 20.21 -8.49
C LEU A 305 -2.10 21.50 -7.87
N ASP A 306 -2.39 21.73 -6.59
CA ASP A 306 -1.87 22.85 -5.80
C ASP A 306 -0.38 22.59 -5.49
N GLU A 307 0.52 23.18 -6.28
CA GLU A 307 1.97 22.98 -6.15
C GLU A 307 2.45 23.37 -4.74
N GLY A 308 3.09 22.44 -4.05
CA GLY A 308 3.51 22.56 -2.65
C GLY A 308 2.58 21.86 -1.64
N SER A 309 1.38 21.41 -2.07
CA SER A 309 0.49 20.58 -1.24
C SER A 309 0.90 19.11 -1.21
N GLU A 310 1.74 18.67 -2.16
CA GLU A 310 2.15 17.28 -2.29
C GLU A 310 2.90 16.76 -1.06
N ARG A 311 2.55 15.58 -0.59
CA ARG A 311 3.29 14.87 0.45
C ARG A 311 3.33 13.40 0.10
N PHE A 312 4.46 12.77 0.38
CA PHE A 312 4.66 11.34 0.17
C PHE A 312 4.97 10.68 1.51
N TYR A 313 4.31 9.56 1.77
CA TYR A 313 4.43 8.83 3.02
C TYR A 313 4.64 7.36 2.74
N THR A 314 5.29 6.70 3.68
CA THR A 314 5.38 5.24 3.72
C THR A 314 5.16 4.73 5.13
N ARG A 315 4.61 3.54 5.23
CA ARG A 315 4.57 2.75 6.46
C ARG A 315 4.68 1.28 6.10
N ASP A 316 4.95 0.44 7.07
CA ASP A 316 4.64 -0.98 6.93
C ASP A 316 3.21 -1.21 7.40
N ASP A 317 2.46 -1.99 6.64
CA ASP A 317 1.09 -2.38 7.00
C ASP A 317 1.10 -3.00 8.41
N PRO A 318 0.29 -2.52 9.36
CA PRO A 318 0.34 -3.00 10.73
C PRO A 318 -0.05 -4.48 10.83
N VAL A 319 -0.88 -4.99 9.91
CA VAL A 319 -1.37 -6.38 9.87
C VAL A 319 -0.43 -7.27 9.05
N THR A 320 -0.13 -6.91 7.80
CA THR A 320 0.63 -7.77 6.89
C THR A 320 2.15 -7.61 7.03
N LYS A 321 2.61 -6.52 7.67
CA LYS A 321 4.02 -6.09 7.74
C LYS A 321 4.65 -5.88 6.35
N LEU A 322 3.83 -5.74 5.31
CA LEU A 322 4.28 -5.44 3.96
C LEU A 322 4.26 -3.93 3.73
N PRO A 323 5.16 -3.39 2.89
CA PRO A 323 5.27 -1.95 2.73
C PRO A 323 4.06 -1.35 2.04
N GLN A 324 3.62 -0.20 2.55
CA GLN A 324 2.61 0.68 1.98
C GLN A 324 3.23 2.01 1.57
N GLN A 325 2.64 2.64 0.55
CA GLN A 325 2.96 4.00 0.13
C GLN A 325 1.69 4.82 0.04
N ARG A 326 1.80 6.10 0.39
CA ARG A 326 0.74 7.08 0.21
C ARG A 326 1.27 8.34 -0.45
N ILE A 327 0.44 8.94 -1.29
CA ILE A 327 0.61 10.33 -1.69
C ILE A 327 -0.64 11.13 -1.38
N THR A 328 -0.46 12.36 -0.92
CA THR A 328 -1.54 13.32 -0.73
C THR A 328 -1.23 14.58 -1.50
N PHE A 329 -2.23 15.18 -2.13
CA PHE A 329 -2.13 16.47 -2.79
C PHE A 329 -3.51 17.10 -2.88
N ASP A 330 -3.56 18.41 -3.08
CA ASP A 330 -4.81 19.14 -3.17
C ASP A 330 -5.13 19.54 -4.62
N GLN A 331 -6.41 19.52 -4.96
CA GLN A 331 -6.96 20.18 -6.14
C GLN A 331 -7.92 21.29 -5.68
N ALA A 332 -7.69 22.52 -6.12
CA ALA A 332 -8.42 23.69 -5.66
C ALA A 332 -9.08 24.45 -6.81
N ASN A 333 -10.25 25.03 -6.55
CA ASN A 333 -10.83 26.09 -7.35
C ASN A 333 -10.92 27.36 -6.49
N GLY A 334 -9.95 28.26 -6.65
CA GLY A 334 -9.88 29.47 -5.81
C GLY A 334 -9.62 29.13 -4.34
N ARG A 335 -10.21 29.93 -3.43
CA ARG A 335 -9.99 29.81 -1.97
C ARG A 335 -11.05 28.97 -1.24
N TYR A 336 -12.19 28.70 -1.88
CA TYR A 336 -13.39 28.20 -1.21
C TYR A 336 -13.64 26.72 -1.48
N GLU A 337 -13.44 26.26 -2.72
CA GLU A 337 -13.57 24.85 -3.09
C GLU A 337 -12.19 24.19 -3.16
N LYS A 338 -11.92 23.24 -2.26
CA LYS A 338 -10.62 22.54 -2.20
C LYS A 338 -10.82 21.08 -1.79
N ILE A 339 -10.26 20.17 -2.57
CA ILE A 339 -10.33 18.73 -2.32
C ILE A 339 -8.92 18.21 -2.07
N LYS A 340 -8.73 17.53 -0.93
CA LYS A 340 -7.54 16.75 -0.63
C LYS A 340 -7.73 15.35 -1.20
N ILE A 341 -6.81 14.94 -2.07
CA ILE A 341 -6.79 13.64 -2.70
C ILE A 341 -5.70 12.83 -2.02
N SER A 342 -6.06 11.66 -1.48
CA SER A 342 -5.12 10.74 -0.84
C SER A 342 -5.14 9.40 -1.56
N ILE A 343 -4.02 8.98 -2.12
CA ILE A 343 -3.89 7.70 -2.83
C ILE A 343 -2.97 6.82 -2.01
N THR A 344 -3.49 5.69 -1.53
CA THR A 344 -2.73 4.68 -0.78
C THR A 344 -2.61 3.41 -1.62
N GLN A 345 -1.42 2.83 -1.67
CA GLN A 345 -1.18 1.52 -2.28
C GLN A 345 -0.33 0.65 -1.35
N GLY A 346 -0.62 -0.64 -1.32
CA GLY A 346 0.08 -1.60 -0.46
C GLY A 346 -0.12 -3.04 -0.92
N PHE A 347 0.64 -3.95 -0.34
CA PHE A 347 0.52 -5.37 -0.65
C PHE A 347 -0.42 -6.08 0.33
N GLN A 348 -1.26 -6.96 -0.20
CA GLN A 348 -1.98 -7.95 0.59
C GLN A 348 -1.08 -9.15 0.89
N ALA A 349 -1.50 -9.99 1.85
CA ALA A 349 -0.73 -11.16 2.27
C ALA A 349 -0.46 -12.17 1.13
N ASP A 350 -1.32 -12.21 0.10
CA ASP A 350 -1.14 -13.07 -1.08
C ASP A 350 -0.22 -12.45 -2.17
N GLY A 351 0.29 -11.23 -1.92
CA GLY A 351 1.14 -10.46 -2.81
C GLY A 351 0.39 -9.63 -3.87
N SER A 352 -0.95 -9.62 -3.86
CA SER A 352 -1.71 -8.65 -4.66
C SER A 352 -1.53 -7.23 -4.12
N ILE A 353 -1.82 -6.23 -4.95
CA ILE A 353 -1.68 -4.82 -4.61
C ILE A 353 -3.07 -4.24 -4.48
N TYR A 354 -3.41 -3.65 -3.35
CA TYR A 354 -4.63 -2.84 -3.23
C TYR A 354 -4.29 -1.37 -3.50
N VAL A 355 -5.25 -0.63 -4.06
CA VAL A 355 -5.18 0.82 -4.23
C VAL A 355 -6.46 1.41 -3.68
N HIS A 356 -6.33 2.36 -2.76
CA HIS A 356 -7.42 3.12 -2.16
C HIS A 356 -7.24 4.61 -2.48
N ILE A 357 -8.28 5.26 -2.98
CA ILE A 357 -8.28 6.67 -3.34
C ILE A 357 -9.37 7.36 -2.53
N ASN A 358 -8.99 8.32 -1.68
CA ASN A 358 -9.91 9.11 -0.87
C ASN A 358 -9.94 10.57 -1.33
N PHE A 359 -11.13 11.15 -1.43
CA PHE A 359 -11.39 12.54 -1.80
C PHE A 359 -12.08 13.24 -0.64
N LYS A 360 -11.36 14.09 0.09
CA LYS A 360 -11.88 14.84 1.25
C LYS A 360 -12.08 16.30 0.90
N ASN A 361 -13.27 16.85 1.19
CA ASN A 361 -13.50 18.28 1.05
C ASN A 361 -12.85 19.04 2.21
N ILE A 362 -11.78 19.77 1.90
CA ILE A 362 -11.02 20.62 2.83
C ILE A 362 -11.22 22.12 2.53
N GLY A 363 -12.15 22.44 1.62
CA GLY A 363 -12.58 23.80 1.33
C GLY A 363 -13.40 24.38 2.49
N ASN A 364 -14.21 25.38 2.21
CA ASN A 364 -15.17 25.93 3.19
C ASN A 364 -16.60 25.99 2.64
N THR A 365 -16.82 25.46 1.43
CA THR A 365 -18.13 25.36 0.79
C THR A 365 -18.51 23.91 0.51
N ARG A 366 -19.81 23.62 0.55
CA ARG A 366 -20.38 22.34 0.11
C ARG A 366 -20.33 22.27 -1.41
N ILE A 367 -19.91 21.14 -1.95
CA ILE A 367 -19.94 20.86 -3.40
C ILE A 367 -21.23 20.09 -3.71
N PRO A 368 -22.22 20.65 -4.42
CA PRO A 368 -23.52 19.99 -4.59
C PRO A 368 -23.49 18.71 -5.42
N HIS A 369 -22.56 18.63 -6.39
CA HIS A 369 -22.36 17.49 -7.27
C HIS A 369 -20.87 17.21 -7.38
N PHE A 370 -20.38 16.26 -6.60
CA PHE A 370 -18.98 15.84 -6.58
C PHE A 370 -18.83 14.46 -7.20
N THR A 371 -17.76 14.29 -7.96
CA THR A 371 -17.32 13.00 -8.48
C THR A 371 -15.79 12.99 -8.55
N GLY A 372 -15.18 11.95 -7.97
CA GLY A 372 -13.76 11.67 -8.11
C GLY A 372 -13.50 10.70 -9.26
N TYR A 373 -12.42 10.90 -10.01
CA TYR A 373 -12.07 10.11 -11.18
C TYR A 373 -10.65 9.55 -11.06
N ALA A 374 -10.46 8.33 -11.54
CA ALA A 374 -9.16 7.69 -11.66
C ALA A 374 -8.99 7.11 -13.06
N PHE A 375 -7.92 7.51 -13.75
CA PHE A 375 -7.59 7.07 -15.09
C PHE A 375 -6.31 6.23 -15.04
N ARG A 376 -6.36 5.05 -15.67
CA ARG A 376 -5.28 4.07 -15.69
C ARG A 376 -4.96 3.67 -17.12
N ASP A 377 -3.77 3.98 -17.56
CA ASP A 377 -3.12 3.40 -18.73
C ASP A 377 -2.61 2.00 -18.43
N ILE A 378 -2.66 1.16 -19.47
CA ILE A 378 -2.09 -0.19 -19.44
C ILE A 378 -1.18 -0.37 -20.65
N THR A 379 -0.02 0.28 -20.59
CA THR A 379 1.03 0.14 -21.59
C THR A 379 2.17 -0.72 -21.06
N PHE A 380 2.22 -1.97 -21.49
CA PHE A 380 3.33 -2.84 -21.14
C PHE A 380 4.62 -2.42 -21.85
N MET A 381 5.70 -2.31 -21.10
CA MET A 381 7.06 -2.09 -21.61
C MET A 381 8.04 -3.07 -20.96
N ARG A 382 9.09 -3.44 -21.71
CA ARG A 382 10.22 -4.21 -21.20
C ARG A 382 11.50 -3.44 -21.43
N ASN A 383 12.25 -3.21 -20.36
CA ASN A 383 13.51 -2.44 -20.39
C ASN A 383 13.35 -1.11 -21.15
N HIS A 384 12.22 -0.42 -20.92
CA HIS A 384 11.91 0.90 -21.47
C HIS A 384 11.74 0.95 -23.00
N SER A 385 11.74 -0.21 -23.67
CA SER A 385 11.48 -0.31 -25.10
C SER A 385 9.97 -0.31 -25.38
N VAL A 386 9.55 0.57 -26.30
CA VAL A 386 8.18 0.68 -26.81
C VAL A 386 8.14 0.05 -28.20
N ASN A 387 8.06 -1.27 -28.28
CA ASN A 387 7.87 -1.94 -29.57
C ASN A 387 6.42 -1.76 -30.02
N ASN A 388 6.12 -0.79 -30.89
CA ASN A 388 4.78 -0.46 -31.39
C ASN A 388 3.78 -0.01 -30.30
N PHE A 389 3.23 1.21 -30.49
CA PHE A 389 2.21 1.84 -29.63
C PHE A 389 1.05 0.89 -29.27
N ASP A 390 0.55 0.99 -28.03
CA ASP A 390 -0.75 0.67 -27.38
C ASP A 390 -1.70 -0.39 -27.99
N LYS A 391 -1.76 -0.50 -29.32
CA LYS A 391 -2.66 -1.33 -30.15
C LYS A 391 -2.55 -2.85 -29.94
N ASN A 392 -1.52 -3.32 -29.22
CA ASN A 392 -1.30 -4.74 -28.96
C ASN A 392 -1.74 -5.19 -27.55
N THR A 393 -2.06 -4.26 -26.65
CA THR A 393 -2.63 -4.61 -25.35
C THR A 393 -4.08 -5.07 -25.57
N VAL A 394 -4.44 -6.26 -25.07
CA VAL A 394 -5.82 -6.75 -25.15
C VAL A 394 -6.42 -6.81 -23.76
N LEU A 395 -7.51 -6.08 -23.54
CA LEU A 395 -8.32 -6.19 -22.32
C LEU A 395 -9.38 -7.28 -22.45
N ARG A 396 -9.46 -8.13 -21.44
CA ARG A 396 -10.35 -9.29 -21.37
C ARG A 396 -11.06 -9.35 -20.03
N SER A 397 -12.29 -9.86 -20.03
CA SER A 397 -13.10 -10.08 -18.84
C SER A 397 -12.45 -11.07 -17.88
N LEU A 398 -12.51 -10.74 -16.58
CA LEU A 398 -12.27 -11.67 -15.49
C LEU A 398 -13.48 -12.57 -15.19
N GLY A 399 -14.62 -12.37 -15.88
CA GLY A 399 -15.86 -13.08 -15.64
C GLY A 399 -16.63 -12.55 -14.43
N GLN A 400 -17.95 -12.82 -14.39
CA GLN A 400 -18.82 -12.50 -13.24
C GLN A 400 -18.69 -11.03 -12.78
N ASN A 401 -18.56 -10.09 -13.72
CA ASN A 401 -18.43 -8.66 -13.43
C ASN A 401 -17.22 -8.27 -12.57
N ARG A 402 -16.20 -9.13 -12.40
CA ARG A 402 -15.10 -8.84 -11.43
C ARG A 402 -14.09 -7.80 -11.91
N GLY A 403 -14.13 -7.41 -13.17
CA GLY A 403 -13.20 -6.48 -13.78
C GLY A 403 -12.48 -7.08 -14.98
N VAL A 404 -11.24 -6.65 -15.21
CA VAL A 404 -10.52 -6.91 -16.46
C VAL A 404 -9.10 -7.43 -16.23
N TYR A 405 -8.55 -8.08 -17.23
CA TYR A 405 -7.12 -8.32 -17.30
C TYR A 405 -6.56 -7.93 -18.65
N ALA A 406 -5.36 -7.37 -18.61
CA ALA A 406 -4.59 -7.05 -19.78
C ALA A 406 -3.50 -8.09 -19.99
N SER A 407 -3.22 -8.40 -21.25
CA SER A 407 -2.15 -9.31 -21.64
C SER A 407 -1.47 -8.80 -22.91
N ARG A 408 -0.16 -9.03 -23.02
CA ARG A 408 0.61 -8.68 -24.22
C ARG A 408 1.55 -9.82 -24.63
N LYS A 409 1.48 -10.21 -25.90
CA LYS A 409 2.13 -11.41 -26.47
C LYS A 409 3.66 -11.36 -26.47
N ASP A 410 4.23 -10.21 -26.79
CA ASP A 410 5.67 -9.97 -26.94
C ASP A 410 6.38 -9.76 -25.59
N LEU A 411 5.65 -9.29 -24.58
CA LEU A 411 6.23 -8.98 -23.28
C LEU A 411 6.05 -10.07 -22.23
N ASN A 412 5.34 -11.16 -22.55
CA ASN A 412 5.05 -12.25 -21.62
C ASN A 412 4.58 -11.70 -20.24
N GLY A 413 3.67 -10.72 -20.23
CA GLY A 413 3.10 -10.13 -19.02
C GLY A 413 1.56 -10.15 -19.02
N SER A 414 0.97 -10.39 -17.85
CA SER A 414 -0.47 -10.16 -17.62
C SER A 414 -0.69 -9.44 -16.30
N ILE A 415 -1.59 -8.46 -16.32
CA ILE A 415 -2.01 -7.72 -15.14
C ILE A 415 -3.52 -7.80 -15.04
N ARG A 416 -4.02 -8.00 -13.83
CA ARG A 416 -5.46 -8.10 -13.54
C ARG A 416 -5.87 -6.93 -12.68
N PHE A 417 -7.02 -6.37 -12.97
CA PHE A 417 -7.68 -5.32 -12.20
C PHE A 417 -9.02 -5.90 -11.76
N ARG A 418 -9.15 -6.14 -10.46
CA ARG A 418 -10.43 -6.48 -9.86
C ARG A 418 -11.08 -5.20 -9.37
N LEU A 419 -12.28 -4.94 -9.88
CA LEU A 419 -12.93 -3.63 -9.81
C LEU A 419 -14.23 -3.65 -9.01
N ASN A 420 -14.66 -4.83 -8.52
CA ASN A 420 -15.94 -5.05 -7.82
C ASN A 420 -15.75 -5.96 -6.59
N GLU A 421 -14.63 -5.83 -5.87
CA GLU A 421 -14.27 -6.71 -4.74
C GLU A 421 -14.26 -6.00 -3.37
N PHE A 422 -14.39 -4.68 -3.36
CA PHE A 422 -14.41 -3.84 -2.17
C PHE A 422 -15.80 -3.23 -1.98
N GLU A 423 -16.18 -2.92 -0.74
CA GLU A 423 -17.43 -2.19 -0.46
C GLU A 423 -17.44 -0.83 -1.17
N ASP A 424 -16.32 -0.10 -1.10
CA ASP A 424 -16.09 1.14 -1.84
C ASP A 424 -15.49 0.88 -3.24
N SER A 425 -15.84 -0.21 -3.91
CA SER A 425 -15.44 -0.41 -5.31
C SER A 425 -15.89 0.76 -6.18
N PRO A 426 -15.18 1.12 -7.27
CA PRO A 426 -15.61 2.14 -8.22
C PRO A 426 -17.10 2.03 -8.54
N TYR A 427 -17.82 3.14 -8.43
CA TYR A 427 -19.25 3.18 -8.76
C TYR A 427 -19.45 2.72 -10.21
N ALA A 428 -18.59 3.20 -11.11
CA ALA A 428 -18.54 2.77 -12.49
C ALA A 428 -17.09 2.64 -12.97
N TRP A 429 -16.90 1.84 -14.03
CA TRP A 429 -15.63 1.77 -14.75
C TRP A 429 -15.84 1.47 -16.24
N SER A 430 -14.88 1.85 -17.08
CA SER A 430 -14.88 1.55 -18.52
C SER A 430 -13.52 1.04 -18.99
N ALA A 431 -13.51 0.14 -19.98
CA ALA A 431 -12.32 -0.47 -20.56
C ALA A 431 -11.57 0.45 -21.55
N ARG A 432 -11.35 1.70 -21.15
CA ARG A 432 -10.60 2.71 -21.90
C ARG A 432 -9.78 3.59 -20.95
N GLY A 433 -8.55 3.92 -21.34
CA GLY A 433 -7.70 4.85 -20.62
C GLY A 433 -7.73 6.25 -21.20
N THR A 434 -6.85 7.12 -20.69
CA THR A 434 -6.58 8.44 -21.27
C THR A 434 -5.20 8.48 -21.89
N SER A 435 -5.05 9.13 -23.03
CA SER A 435 -3.74 9.38 -23.65
C SER A 435 -2.89 10.44 -22.94
N SER A 436 -3.45 11.22 -21.99
CA SER A 436 -2.70 12.29 -21.30
C SER A 436 -3.36 12.83 -20.01
N THR A 437 -2.56 13.23 -19.02
CA THR A 437 -2.96 14.04 -17.85
C THR A 437 -3.31 15.49 -18.18
N PHE A 438 -3.02 15.96 -19.41
CA PHE A 438 -3.40 17.30 -19.90
C PHE A 438 -4.78 17.34 -20.53
N PHE A 439 -5.58 16.30 -20.38
CA PHE A 439 -6.88 16.26 -21.00
C PHE A 439 -7.82 17.32 -20.38
N SER A 440 -8.68 17.86 -21.23
CA SER A 440 -9.81 18.69 -20.85
C SER A 440 -10.99 18.11 -21.59
N THR A 441 -12.12 17.93 -20.91
CA THR A 441 -13.29 17.31 -21.50
C THR A 441 -14.40 18.32 -21.64
N THR A 442 -15.10 18.21 -22.76
CA THR A 442 -16.44 18.77 -22.95
C THR A 442 -17.46 17.63 -22.97
N GLN A 443 -18.76 17.95 -23.04
CA GLN A 443 -19.83 16.94 -23.11
C GLN A 443 -19.74 15.99 -24.30
N THR A 444 -18.95 16.32 -25.32
CA THR A 444 -18.75 15.53 -26.53
C THR A 444 -17.42 14.76 -26.54
N ASP A 445 -16.58 14.94 -25.52
CA ASP A 445 -15.27 14.30 -25.42
C ASP A 445 -15.29 13.18 -24.36
N PHE A 446 -14.39 12.21 -24.52
CA PHE A 446 -14.07 11.23 -23.48
C PHE A 446 -13.89 11.93 -22.11
N PRO A 447 -14.48 11.42 -21.01
CA PRO A 447 -15.09 10.09 -20.89
C PRO A 447 -16.59 10.04 -21.23
N TRP A 448 -17.14 11.11 -21.78
CA TRP A 448 -18.54 11.21 -22.19
C TRP A 448 -18.70 10.81 -23.66
N ARG A 449 -19.84 10.19 -23.97
CA ARG A 449 -20.15 9.59 -25.28
C ARG A 449 -19.74 10.45 -26.49
N HIS A 450 -18.92 9.86 -27.37
CA HIS A 450 -18.98 10.07 -28.83
C HIS A 450 -19.07 8.70 -29.51
N TYR A 451 -19.97 8.52 -30.50
CA TYR A 451 -20.10 7.25 -31.22
C TYR A 451 -18.76 6.84 -31.87
N SER A 452 -17.95 6.01 -31.22
CA SER A 452 -16.77 5.44 -31.84
C SER A 452 -17.25 4.29 -32.75
N SER A 453 -17.11 4.46 -34.07
CA SER A 453 -17.34 3.40 -35.06
C SER A 453 -16.38 2.21 -34.87
N GLU A 454 -15.39 2.42 -34.01
CA GLU A 454 -14.24 1.59 -33.68
C GLU A 454 -14.59 0.30 -32.90
N MET A 455 -15.70 0.27 -32.13
CA MET A 455 -15.89 -0.77 -31.09
C MET A 455 -17.15 -1.65 -31.19
N SER A 456 -17.95 -1.56 -32.27
CA SER A 456 -19.08 -2.48 -32.56
C SER A 456 -20.03 -2.74 -31.38
N GLY A 457 -20.42 -1.71 -30.63
CA GLY A 457 -21.49 -1.79 -29.61
C GLY A 457 -21.06 -2.21 -28.20
N LYS A 458 -19.89 -1.76 -27.73
CA LYS A 458 -19.43 -1.96 -26.34
C LYS A 458 -19.15 -0.62 -25.66
N ASN A 459 -19.29 -0.55 -24.33
CA ASN A 459 -19.21 0.67 -23.52
C ASN A 459 -17.76 1.01 -23.16
N ASP A 460 -17.01 1.65 -24.05
CA ASP A 460 -15.67 2.16 -23.75
C ASP A 460 -15.68 3.56 -23.10
N GLU A 461 -16.87 4.09 -22.80
CA GLU A 461 -17.15 5.45 -22.30
C GLU A 461 -18.39 5.42 -21.41
N TRP A 462 -18.66 6.51 -20.68
CA TRP A 462 -19.89 6.68 -19.89
C TRP A 462 -20.88 7.59 -20.61
N TYR A 463 -22.18 7.29 -20.52
CA TYR A 463 -23.23 8.21 -20.96
C TYR A 463 -23.31 9.45 -20.07
N ASN A 464 -23.19 9.26 -18.76
CA ASN A 464 -23.23 10.29 -17.74
C ASN A 464 -22.68 9.71 -16.42
N ILE A 465 -22.61 10.51 -15.35
CA ILE A 465 -22.09 10.08 -14.04
C ILE A 465 -22.90 8.97 -13.33
N TYR A 466 -24.08 8.60 -13.82
CA TYR A 466 -24.89 7.50 -13.28
C TYR A 466 -24.73 6.20 -14.05
N ASP A 467 -24.06 6.24 -15.20
CA ASP A 467 -23.78 5.06 -16.00
C ASP A 467 -22.73 4.19 -15.30
N HIS A 468 -23.05 2.92 -15.07
CA HIS A 468 -22.13 1.95 -14.47
C HIS A 468 -21.04 1.47 -15.45
N GLY A 469 -21.11 1.87 -16.73
CA GLY A 469 -20.12 1.55 -17.76
C GLY A 469 -20.08 0.05 -18.06
N ASP A 470 -18.90 -0.55 -17.92
CA ASP A 470 -18.65 -1.98 -18.10
C ASP A 470 -18.90 -2.81 -16.82
N LYS A 471 -19.21 -2.16 -15.70
CA LYS A 471 -19.32 -2.81 -14.38
C LYS A 471 -20.35 -3.94 -14.32
N GLU A 472 -21.48 -3.77 -15.01
CA GLU A 472 -22.59 -4.75 -15.01
C GLU A 472 -22.52 -5.74 -16.19
N LEU A 473 -21.54 -5.58 -17.08
CA LEU A 473 -21.44 -6.37 -18.29
C LEU A 473 -20.92 -7.77 -17.99
N ALA A 474 -21.83 -8.76 -18.00
CA ALA A 474 -21.55 -10.17 -17.72
C ALA A 474 -20.82 -10.90 -18.87
N LEU A 475 -19.63 -10.42 -19.25
CA LEU A 475 -18.76 -11.11 -20.20
C LEU A 475 -18.13 -12.36 -19.56
N PRO A 476 -18.14 -13.53 -20.23
CA PRO A 476 -17.40 -14.70 -19.76
C PRO A 476 -15.90 -14.44 -19.60
N LEU A 477 -15.25 -15.15 -18.67
CA LEU A 477 -13.79 -15.07 -18.46
C LEU A 477 -13.03 -15.26 -19.78
N GLY A 478 -12.08 -14.37 -20.05
CA GLY A 478 -11.23 -14.40 -21.24
C GLY A 478 -11.83 -13.73 -22.48
N LYS A 479 -13.13 -13.41 -22.48
CA LYS A 479 -13.78 -12.67 -23.56
C LYS A 479 -13.22 -11.25 -23.62
N ARG A 480 -12.92 -10.74 -24.81
CA ARG A 480 -12.36 -9.39 -24.99
C ARG A 480 -13.39 -8.30 -24.72
N PHE A 481 -12.98 -7.22 -24.06
CA PHE A 481 -13.75 -5.96 -24.04
C PHE A 481 -13.58 -5.20 -25.36
N VAL A 482 -12.42 -5.29 -26.01
CA VAL A 482 -12.15 -4.60 -27.29
C VAL A 482 -12.29 -5.57 -28.48
N GLY A 483 -12.63 -5.04 -29.66
CA GLY A 483 -12.77 -5.80 -30.91
C GLY A 483 -11.49 -6.50 -31.40
N GLU A 484 -11.53 -7.14 -32.56
CA GLU A 484 -10.33 -7.69 -33.20
C GLU A 484 -9.48 -6.57 -33.81
N ASN A 485 -8.18 -6.55 -33.51
CA ASN A 485 -7.22 -5.51 -33.88
C ASN A 485 -7.55 -4.14 -33.28
N GLY A 486 -7.29 -3.98 -31.97
CA GLY A 486 -7.42 -2.74 -31.18
C GLY A 486 -7.68 -1.52 -32.05
N ALA A 487 -8.92 -1.06 -32.04
CA ALA A 487 -9.42 -0.14 -33.04
C ALA A 487 -8.56 1.12 -33.13
N SER A 488 -8.47 1.71 -34.32
CA SER A 488 -7.59 2.85 -34.61
C SER A 488 -8.01 4.10 -33.83
N GLY A 489 -7.55 4.26 -32.59
CA GLY A 489 -7.96 5.35 -31.71
C GLY A 489 -8.22 4.94 -30.26
N TRP A 490 -8.24 3.64 -29.96
CA TRP A 490 -8.44 3.14 -28.60
C TRP A 490 -7.16 3.26 -27.74
N ASP A 491 -7.29 4.01 -26.64
CA ASP A 491 -6.27 4.13 -25.59
C ASP A 491 -6.43 2.99 -24.57
N SER A 492 -5.44 2.09 -24.51
CA SER A 492 -5.51 0.91 -23.65
C SER A 492 -5.45 1.28 -22.17
N GLY A 493 -6.54 1.05 -21.43
CA GLY A 493 -6.62 1.42 -20.04
C GLY A 493 -7.97 1.14 -19.37
N ILE A 494 -8.11 1.62 -18.15
CA ILE A 494 -9.33 1.57 -17.35
C ILE A 494 -9.58 2.96 -16.80
N SER A 495 -10.82 3.42 -16.90
CA SER A 495 -11.29 4.64 -16.25
C SER A 495 -12.31 4.28 -15.20
N MET A 496 -12.27 4.98 -14.06
CA MET A 496 -13.10 4.71 -12.88
C MET A 496 -13.62 6.02 -12.31
N HIS A 497 -14.81 5.99 -11.71
CA HIS A 497 -15.30 7.11 -10.91
C HIS A 497 -16.13 6.67 -9.71
N THR A 498 -16.21 7.57 -8.72
CA THR A 498 -17.12 7.45 -7.56
C THR A 498 -18.56 7.75 -7.97
N GLU A 499 -19.53 7.48 -7.10
CA GLU A 499 -20.90 7.94 -7.32
C GLU A 499 -20.96 9.48 -7.33
N GLY A 500 -21.86 10.03 -8.15
CA GLY A 500 -22.16 11.46 -8.16
C GLY A 500 -23.01 11.85 -6.96
N GLN A 501 -22.44 12.61 -6.02
CA GLN A 501 -23.12 12.97 -4.76
C GLN A 501 -22.71 14.35 -4.24
N PRO A 502 -23.49 14.99 -3.37
CA PRO A 502 -23.04 16.17 -2.65
C PRO A 502 -21.88 15.83 -1.70
N LEU A 503 -20.93 16.75 -1.54
CA LEU A 503 -19.81 16.60 -0.60
C LEU A 503 -19.68 17.86 0.27
N ALA A 504 -20.13 17.76 1.52
CA ALA A 504 -20.04 18.86 2.50
C ALA A 504 -18.61 19.03 3.03
N TYR A 505 -18.37 20.11 3.78
CA TYR A 505 -17.08 20.35 4.40
C TYR A 505 -16.70 19.23 5.37
N GLY A 506 -15.47 18.71 5.26
CA GLY A 506 -14.95 17.63 6.09
C GLY A 506 -15.35 16.23 5.64
N GLU A 507 -16.42 16.10 4.83
CA GLU A 507 -16.86 14.82 4.28
C GLU A 507 -15.87 14.27 3.25
N SER A 508 -15.90 12.95 3.10
CA SER A 508 -15.05 12.22 2.16
C SER A 508 -15.85 11.19 1.37
N VAL A 509 -15.37 10.90 0.16
CA VAL A 509 -15.79 9.75 -0.65
C VAL A 509 -14.55 9.04 -1.16
N SER A 510 -14.60 7.71 -1.26
CA SER A 510 -13.48 6.92 -1.72
C SER A 510 -13.83 5.97 -2.86
N MET A 511 -12.79 5.39 -3.46
CA MET A 511 -12.90 4.16 -4.24
C MET A 511 -11.67 3.27 -4.07
N SER A 512 -11.87 1.95 -4.08
CA SER A 512 -10.81 0.95 -3.96
C SER A 512 -10.84 -0.12 -5.06
N TYR A 513 -9.66 -0.54 -5.50
CA TYR A 513 -9.52 -1.65 -6.46
C TYR A 513 -8.23 -2.44 -6.22
N GLU A 514 -8.19 -3.66 -6.77
CA GLU A 514 -7.07 -4.59 -6.58
C GLU A 514 -6.36 -4.85 -7.90
N ILE A 515 -5.04 -4.79 -7.86
CA ILE A 515 -4.14 -5.13 -8.95
C ILE A 515 -3.46 -6.45 -8.62
N VAL A 516 -3.63 -7.45 -9.49
CA VAL A 516 -2.93 -8.71 -9.36
C VAL A 516 -1.98 -8.88 -10.53
N TYR A 517 -0.69 -8.66 -10.27
CA TYR A 517 0.34 -9.02 -11.23
C TYR A 517 0.48 -10.54 -11.29
N ALA A 518 0.49 -11.09 -12.50
CA ALA A 518 0.86 -12.48 -12.70
C ALA A 518 2.11 -12.52 -13.57
N ALA A 519 3.27 -12.71 -12.92
CA ALA A 519 4.50 -13.02 -13.62
C ALA A 519 4.27 -14.28 -14.43
N MET A 520 4.47 -14.18 -15.75
CA MET A 520 4.32 -15.36 -16.60
C MET A 520 5.39 -16.35 -16.22
N SER A 521 4.92 -17.50 -15.73
CA SER A 521 5.77 -18.63 -15.41
C SER A 521 5.79 -19.58 -16.60
N SER A 522 6.92 -20.24 -16.81
CA SER A 522 6.98 -21.43 -17.66
C SER A 522 6.24 -22.62 -17.06
N ASN A 523 5.71 -22.48 -15.84
CA ASN A 523 4.85 -23.45 -15.15
C ASN A 523 3.37 -23.09 -15.35
N PRO A 524 2.45 -24.04 -15.16
CA PRO A 524 1.01 -23.74 -15.17
C PRO A 524 0.65 -22.64 -14.17
N MET A 525 -0.30 -21.78 -14.54
CA MET A 525 -0.80 -20.69 -13.70
C MET A 525 -2.27 -20.95 -13.37
N ILE A 526 -2.59 -20.92 -12.07
CA ILE A 526 -3.97 -21.05 -11.57
C ILE A 526 -4.33 -19.86 -10.69
N GLY A 527 -5.59 -19.45 -10.76
CA GLY A 527 -6.25 -18.55 -9.83
C GLY A 527 -7.54 -19.19 -9.32
N ILE A 528 -7.85 -18.92 -8.06
CA ILE A 528 -9.10 -19.27 -7.38
C ILE A 528 -9.83 -17.95 -7.13
N ASN A 529 -11.15 -17.95 -7.29
CA ASN A 529 -11.96 -16.75 -7.14
C ASN A 529 -12.40 -16.54 -5.70
N GLN A 530 -12.74 -17.63 -5.00
CA GLN A 530 -13.08 -17.61 -3.59
C GLN A 530 -11.87 -17.15 -2.77
N LYS A 531 -12.10 -16.18 -1.88
CA LYS A 531 -11.10 -15.65 -0.96
C LYS A 531 -11.36 -16.27 0.41
N GLY A 532 -10.41 -17.05 0.90
CA GLY A 532 -10.48 -17.68 2.21
C GLY A 532 -9.08 -17.99 2.71
N THR A 533 -8.72 -17.43 3.86
CA THR A 533 -7.40 -17.53 4.49
C THR A 533 -7.54 -18.08 5.91
N SER A 534 -6.42 -18.40 6.57
CA SER A 534 -6.49 -18.88 7.96
C SER A 534 -7.09 -17.83 8.92
N ASN A 535 -6.86 -16.54 8.64
CA ASN A 535 -7.32 -15.41 9.44
C ASN A 535 -8.73 -14.97 9.07
N ASN A 536 -9.11 -15.08 7.80
CA ASN A 536 -10.44 -14.79 7.31
C ASN A 536 -10.90 -15.94 6.40
N PRO A 537 -11.40 -17.06 6.97
CA PRO A 537 -11.79 -18.23 6.20
C PRO A 537 -13.09 -17.97 5.43
N TYR A 538 -13.26 -18.66 4.30
CA TYR A 538 -14.52 -18.63 3.56
C TYR A 538 -15.56 -19.49 4.29
N VAL A 539 -16.55 -18.86 4.91
CA VAL A 539 -17.62 -19.56 5.65
C VAL A 539 -18.57 -20.21 4.65
N VAL A 540 -18.85 -21.50 4.83
CA VAL A 540 -19.86 -22.24 4.04
C VAL A 540 -21.08 -22.52 4.90
N ASP A 541 -22.24 -22.76 4.29
CA ASP A 541 -23.44 -23.17 5.04
C ASP A 541 -23.21 -24.51 5.75
N SER A 542 -23.72 -24.66 6.96
CA SER A 542 -23.45 -25.85 7.79
C SER A 542 -24.00 -27.15 7.19
N ASP A 543 -25.05 -27.07 6.37
CA ASP A 543 -25.69 -28.19 5.68
C ASP A 543 -25.17 -28.40 4.23
N SER A 544 -24.26 -27.54 3.77
CA SER A 544 -23.72 -27.62 2.42
C SER A 544 -22.95 -28.93 2.22
N LYS A 545 -23.42 -29.74 1.25
CA LYS A 545 -22.71 -30.98 0.86
C LYS A 545 -21.49 -30.74 -0.01
N ASN A 546 -21.48 -29.60 -0.72
CA ASN A 546 -20.43 -29.24 -1.66
C ASN A 546 -20.17 -27.74 -1.60
N ILE A 547 -18.92 -27.34 -1.79
CA ILE A 547 -18.56 -25.95 -2.10
C ILE A 547 -18.34 -25.80 -3.60
N ASN A 548 -18.93 -24.77 -4.19
CA ASN A 548 -18.64 -24.39 -5.58
C ASN A 548 -17.36 -23.55 -5.60
N VAL A 549 -16.30 -24.08 -6.20
CA VAL A 549 -15.03 -23.37 -6.37
C VAL A 549 -14.78 -23.18 -7.85
N ASP A 550 -14.41 -21.96 -8.23
CA ASP A 550 -14.14 -21.61 -9.61
C ASP A 550 -12.93 -20.68 -9.74
N GLY A 551 -12.47 -20.53 -10.98
CA GLY A 551 -11.20 -19.86 -11.21
C GLY A 551 -10.82 -19.74 -12.67
N GLY A 552 -9.60 -19.25 -12.87
CA GLY A 552 -8.97 -19.13 -14.18
C GLY A 552 -7.63 -19.84 -14.21
N TRP A 553 -7.33 -20.53 -15.31
CA TRP A 553 -6.02 -21.15 -15.52
C TRP A 553 -5.43 -20.76 -16.88
N ALA A 554 -4.11 -20.79 -16.99
CA ALA A 554 -3.38 -20.58 -18.23
C ALA A 554 -1.98 -21.22 -18.16
N HIS A 555 -1.42 -21.57 -19.32
CA HIS A 555 -0.05 -22.05 -19.44
C HIS A 555 0.54 -21.64 -20.79
N LEU A 556 1.82 -21.24 -20.77
CA LEU A 556 2.57 -20.89 -21.97
C LEU A 556 3.27 -22.10 -22.63
N GLY A 557 3.47 -23.18 -21.87
CA GLY A 557 4.25 -24.34 -22.29
C GLY A 557 3.41 -25.34 -23.05
N GLU A 558 3.22 -26.53 -22.48
CA GLU A 558 2.43 -27.58 -23.12
C GLU A 558 0.95 -27.20 -23.22
N SER A 559 0.24 -27.83 -24.15
CA SER A 559 -1.17 -27.50 -24.39
C SER A 559 -2.09 -28.16 -23.37
N GLU A 560 -1.72 -29.34 -22.89
CA GLU A 560 -2.52 -30.15 -21.98
C GLU A 560 -2.15 -29.86 -20.52
N ILE A 561 -3.15 -29.39 -19.76
CA ILE A 561 -3.04 -29.10 -18.33
C ILE A 561 -4.06 -29.91 -17.55
N SER A 562 -3.58 -30.55 -16.49
CA SER A 562 -4.42 -31.18 -15.48
C SER A 562 -4.41 -30.37 -14.20
N MET A 563 -5.54 -30.29 -13.52
CA MET A 563 -5.66 -29.60 -12.22
C MET A 563 -6.25 -30.55 -11.18
N ARG A 564 -5.66 -30.57 -10.00
CA ARG A 564 -6.07 -31.39 -8.86
C ARG A 564 -6.29 -30.53 -7.62
N TYR A 565 -7.10 -31.05 -6.69
CA TYR A 565 -7.18 -30.52 -5.33
C TYR A 565 -6.98 -31.62 -4.28
N LEU A 566 -6.59 -31.20 -3.07
CA LEU A 566 -6.51 -32.05 -1.90
C LEU A 566 -6.99 -31.25 -0.69
N ILE A 567 -7.83 -31.85 0.15
CA ILE A 567 -8.34 -31.25 1.39
C ILE A 567 -7.44 -31.73 2.54
N ASP A 568 -7.03 -30.79 3.40
CA ASP A 568 -6.21 -31.03 4.60
C ASP A 568 -4.95 -31.86 4.31
N ALA A 569 -4.17 -31.41 3.32
CA ALA A 569 -2.88 -32.02 3.03
C ALA A 569 -1.98 -31.99 4.27
N LYS A 570 -1.27 -33.09 4.55
CA LYS A 570 -0.37 -33.21 5.71
C LYS A 570 0.72 -32.15 5.65
N ASN A 571 1.19 -31.84 4.44
CA ASN A 571 2.09 -30.74 4.18
C ASN A 571 1.59 -29.89 3.01
N ASN A 572 0.97 -28.75 3.32
CA ASN A 572 0.47 -27.79 2.33
C ASN A 572 1.56 -27.16 1.41
N LYS A 573 2.84 -27.51 1.60
CA LYS A 573 3.95 -27.11 0.74
C LYS A 573 4.46 -28.25 -0.16
N ASP A 574 4.04 -29.49 0.07
CA ASP A 574 4.48 -30.64 -0.72
C ASP A 574 3.57 -30.85 -1.94
N LYS A 575 4.13 -30.58 -3.12
CA LYS A 575 3.43 -30.78 -4.39
C LYS A 575 3.19 -32.25 -4.69
N SER A 576 4.09 -33.14 -4.26
CA SER A 576 4.01 -34.57 -4.55
C SER A 576 2.79 -35.20 -3.89
N GLU A 577 2.42 -34.75 -2.69
CA GLU A 577 1.22 -35.21 -1.99
C GLU A 577 -0.04 -34.94 -2.83
N ILE A 578 -0.18 -33.72 -3.37
CA ILE A 578 -1.33 -33.33 -4.22
C ILE A 578 -1.31 -34.09 -5.56
N ILE A 579 -0.13 -34.32 -6.16
CA ILE A 579 -0.01 -35.08 -7.40
C ILE A 579 -0.48 -36.54 -7.22
N ASN A 580 -0.06 -37.17 -6.13
CA ASN A 580 -0.28 -38.60 -5.90
C ASN A 580 -1.64 -38.92 -5.27
N HIS A 581 -2.18 -38.03 -4.43
CA HIS A 581 -3.41 -38.26 -3.65
C HIS A 581 -4.54 -37.27 -3.97
N GLY A 582 -4.27 -36.21 -4.74
CA GLY A 582 -5.27 -35.21 -5.07
C GLY A 582 -6.31 -35.69 -6.08
N THR A 583 -7.54 -35.23 -5.91
CA THR A 583 -8.66 -35.49 -6.80
C THR A 583 -8.57 -34.63 -8.04
N LEU A 584 -8.77 -35.23 -9.22
CA LEU A 584 -8.74 -34.52 -10.51
C LEU A 584 -9.97 -33.60 -10.64
N ILE A 585 -9.73 -32.32 -10.90
CA ILE A 585 -10.75 -31.34 -11.26
C ILE A 585 -11.02 -31.42 -12.77
N PHE A 586 -9.96 -31.30 -13.57
CA PHE A 586 -10.07 -31.35 -15.02
C PHE A 586 -8.75 -31.78 -15.66
N ASN A 587 -8.86 -32.22 -16.91
CA ASN A 587 -7.77 -32.25 -17.89
C ASN A 587 -8.26 -31.51 -19.14
N LYS A 588 -7.60 -30.41 -19.51
CA LYS A 588 -8.03 -29.52 -20.60
C LYS A 588 -6.85 -29.08 -21.45
N THR A 589 -7.14 -28.74 -22.70
CA THR A 589 -6.13 -28.31 -23.68
C THR A 589 -6.32 -26.84 -24.06
N GLN A 590 -5.25 -26.06 -24.12
CA GLN A 590 -5.24 -24.72 -24.74
C GLN A 590 -4.83 -24.80 -26.20
N THR A 591 -5.48 -24.00 -27.05
CA THR A 591 -5.06 -23.87 -28.44
C THR A 591 -3.73 -23.10 -28.54
N PRO A 592 -2.94 -23.27 -29.63
CA PRO A 592 -1.71 -22.52 -29.82
C PRO A 592 -1.89 -20.99 -29.80
N SER A 593 -3.05 -20.47 -30.19
CA SER A 593 -3.35 -19.04 -30.10
C SER A 593 -3.61 -18.59 -28.67
N GLN A 594 -4.25 -19.42 -27.85
CA GLN A 594 -4.50 -19.17 -26.42
C GLN A 594 -3.21 -19.24 -25.60
N GLN A 595 -2.37 -20.26 -25.83
CA GLN A 595 -1.08 -20.42 -25.16
C GLN A 595 -0.15 -19.22 -25.41
N LYS A 596 -0.08 -18.73 -26.66
CA LYS A 596 0.76 -17.60 -27.05
C LYS A 596 0.50 -16.31 -26.27
N VAL A 597 -0.69 -16.14 -25.71
CA VAL A 597 -1.08 -14.93 -24.97
C VAL A 597 -1.48 -15.23 -23.52
N ALA A 598 -1.21 -16.44 -23.03
CA ALA A 598 -1.68 -16.95 -21.74
C ALA A 598 -3.19 -16.68 -21.52
N GLU A 599 -4.02 -16.90 -22.54
CA GLU A 599 -5.46 -16.61 -22.45
C GLU A 599 -6.09 -17.47 -21.34
N ARG A 600 -6.61 -16.79 -20.30
CA ARG A 600 -7.20 -17.47 -19.15
C ARG A 600 -8.46 -18.21 -19.54
N GLN A 601 -8.48 -19.50 -19.22
CA GLN A 601 -9.61 -20.39 -19.40
C GLN A 601 -10.34 -20.57 -18.09
N ALA A 602 -11.66 -20.60 -18.13
CA ALA A 602 -12.48 -20.84 -16.95
C ALA A 602 -12.41 -22.31 -16.52
N TRP A 603 -12.43 -22.49 -15.21
CA TRP A 603 -12.68 -23.78 -14.57
C TRP A 603 -13.63 -23.57 -13.39
N GLY A 604 -14.38 -24.60 -13.07
CA GLY A 604 -15.27 -24.65 -11.92
C GLY A 604 -15.45 -26.10 -11.50
N SER A 605 -15.62 -26.32 -10.21
CA SER A 605 -15.81 -27.65 -9.62
C SER A 605 -16.71 -27.58 -8.40
N LYS A 606 -17.46 -28.66 -8.18
CA LYS A 606 -18.16 -28.90 -6.92
C LYS A 606 -17.26 -29.79 -6.07
N ILE A 607 -16.72 -29.23 -5.00
CA ILE A 607 -15.84 -29.96 -4.08
C ILE A 607 -16.70 -30.51 -2.94
N PRO A 608 -16.76 -31.84 -2.75
CA PRO A 608 -17.55 -32.43 -1.68
C PRO A 608 -16.94 -32.10 -0.32
N ILE A 609 -17.78 -31.63 0.58
CA ILE A 609 -17.43 -31.27 1.97
C ILE A 609 -18.32 -31.97 3.00
N GLU A 610 -19.31 -32.78 2.56
CA GLU A 610 -20.29 -33.47 3.41
C GLU A 610 -19.68 -34.38 4.50
N ASN A 611 -18.46 -34.90 4.28
CA ASN A 611 -17.77 -35.78 5.22
C ASN A 611 -16.74 -35.04 6.09
N LEU A 612 -16.64 -33.72 5.94
CA LEU A 612 -15.78 -32.89 6.78
C LEU A 612 -16.52 -32.54 8.07
N ARG A 613 -15.75 -32.48 9.16
CA ARG A 613 -16.28 -32.07 10.47
C ARG A 613 -16.42 -30.55 10.52
N PRO A 614 -17.22 -29.99 11.45
CA PRO A 614 -17.20 -28.56 11.70
C PRO A 614 -15.79 -28.04 12.05
N GLY A 615 -15.43 -26.87 11.55
CA GLY A 615 -14.15 -26.19 11.76
C GLY A 615 -13.43 -25.75 10.49
N LYS A 616 -12.17 -25.28 10.66
CA LYS A 616 -11.31 -24.82 9.56
C LYS A 616 -10.77 -26.01 8.75
N HIS A 617 -10.90 -25.93 7.43
CA HIS A 617 -10.33 -26.88 6.47
C HIS A 617 -9.56 -26.14 5.38
N THR A 618 -8.45 -26.73 4.91
CA THR A 618 -7.63 -26.13 3.85
C THR A 618 -7.72 -26.96 2.58
N ILE A 619 -8.22 -26.34 1.51
CA ILE A 619 -8.27 -26.94 0.17
C ILE A 619 -7.05 -26.44 -0.63
N SER A 620 -6.14 -27.34 -0.96
CA SER A 620 -4.93 -27.06 -1.74
C SER A 620 -5.13 -27.45 -3.20
N PHE A 621 -4.74 -26.58 -4.13
CA PHE A 621 -4.92 -26.74 -5.57
C PHE A 621 -3.58 -26.71 -6.30
N LEU A 622 -3.41 -27.59 -7.28
CA LEU A 622 -2.20 -27.71 -8.09
C LEU A 622 -2.56 -28.00 -9.55
N ALA A 623 -1.94 -27.29 -10.49
CA ALA A 623 -1.99 -27.64 -11.91
C ALA A 623 -0.64 -28.17 -12.39
N THR A 624 -0.67 -29.21 -13.21
CA THR A 624 0.51 -29.82 -13.83
C THR A 624 0.35 -29.92 -15.34
N ASP A 625 1.45 -29.75 -16.06
CA ASP A 625 1.52 -30.06 -17.48
C ASP A 625 1.82 -31.55 -17.72
N LYS A 626 1.95 -31.93 -19.00
CA LYS A 626 2.24 -33.31 -19.44
C LYS A 626 3.74 -33.59 -19.66
N ASN A 627 4.64 -32.67 -19.31
CA ASN A 627 6.07 -32.92 -19.47
C ASN A 627 6.55 -34.06 -18.57
N ASP A 628 7.72 -34.63 -18.90
CA ASP A 628 8.42 -35.56 -18.04
C ASP A 628 9.83 -35.00 -17.71
N PRO A 629 10.07 -34.51 -16.48
CA PRO A 629 9.12 -34.43 -15.36
C PRO A 629 8.06 -33.31 -15.54
N PRO A 630 6.86 -33.47 -14.95
CA PRO A 630 5.78 -32.50 -15.11
C PRO A 630 6.11 -31.19 -14.41
N ARG A 631 5.90 -30.08 -15.10
CA ARG A 631 5.97 -28.75 -14.49
C ARG A 631 4.67 -28.48 -13.75
N SER A 632 4.79 -27.81 -12.61
CA SER A 632 3.68 -27.61 -11.69
C SER A 632 3.54 -26.15 -11.27
N SER A 633 2.30 -25.69 -11.12
CA SER A 633 1.97 -24.38 -10.58
C SER A 633 2.49 -24.19 -9.15
N SER A 634 2.45 -22.97 -8.62
CA SER A 634 2.42 -22.83 -7.16
C SER A 634 1.16 -23.48 -6.59
N ILE A 635 1.24 -23.98 -5.36
CA ILE A 635 0.06 -24.44 -4.63
C ILE A 635 -0.77 -23.20 -4.30
N ARG A 636 -2.06 -23.22 -4.64
CA ARG A 636 -3.03 -22.23 -4.19
C ARG A 636 -3.92 -22.85 -3.13
N THR A 637 -4.21 -22.12 -2.07
CA THR A 637 -5.00 -22.61 -0.95
C THR A 637 -6.27 -21.79 -0.79
N LEU A 638 -7.38 -22.45 -0.50
CA LEU A 638 -8.61 -21.85 0.00
C LEU A 638 -8.86 -22.43 1.39
N VAL A 639 -8.88 -21.57 2.41
CA VAL A 639 -9.31 -21.99 3.74
C VAL A 639 -10.81 -21.74 3.87
N ILE A 640 -11.55 -22.79 4.21
CA ILE A 640 -12.97 -22.72 4.49
C ILE A 640 -13.23 -22.94 5.98
N GLU A 641 -14.31 -22.37 6.50
CA GLU A 641 -14.84 -22.69 7.83
C GLU A 641 -16.21 -23.35 7.64
N ILE A 642 -16.38 -24.54 8.20
CA ILE A 642 -17.66 -25.24 8.26
C ILE A 642 -18.26 -24.99 9.65
N PRO A 643 -19.33 -24.18 9.77
CA PRO A 643 -20.01 -23.96 11.05
C PRO A 643 -20.61 -25.27 11.57
N LYS A 644 -20.87 -25.31 12.88
CA LYS A 644 -21.77 -26.33 13.43
C LYS A 644 -23.18 -26.04 12.93
N ASN A 645 -24.00 -27.09 12.79
CA ASN A 645 -25.42 -26.90 12.52
C ASN A 645 -26.05 -26.05 13.63
N ALA A 646 -26.91 -25.12 13.21
CA ALA A 646 -27.70 -24.31 14.13
C ALA A 646 -28.50 -25.22 15.07
N THR A 647 -28.50 -24.85 16.34
CA THR A 647 -29.25 -25.52 17.40
C THR A 647 -30.28 -24.55 17.97
N LYS A 648 -31.13 -25.03 18.87
CA LYS A 648 -32.01 -24.13 19.63
C LYS A 648 -31.26 -23.27 20.63
N GLU A 649 -30.16 -23.79 21.16
CA GLU A 649 -29.22 -22.94 21.88
C GLU A 649 -28.48 -22.11 20.82
N PRO A 650 -28.43 -20.77 20.98
CA PRO A 650 -27.76 -19.92 20.03
C PRO A 650 -26.26 -20.23 20.05
N GLN A 651 -25.57 -19.92 18.97
CA GLN A 651 -24.13 -20.14 18.83
C GLN A 651 -23.49 -18.83 18.37
N ILE A 652 -22.33 -18.49 18.93
CA ILE A 652 -21.50 -17.39 18.45
C ILE A 652 -20.06 -17.88 18.37
N LYS A 653 -19.33 -17.45 17.34
CA LYS A 653 -17.93 -17.80 17.15
C LYS A 653 -17.14 -16.67 16.54
N ILE A 654 -15.96 -16.40 17.10
CA ILE A 654 -14.96 -15.47 16.59
C ILE A 654 -14.07 -16.20 15.57
N LEU A 655 -13.92 -15.61 14.39
CA LEU A 655 -13.10 -16.14 13.29
C LEU A 655 -11.78 -15.40 13.14
N SER A 656 -11.84 -14.07 13.26
CA SER A 656 -10.72 -13.15 13.14
C SER A 656 -10.65 -12.27 14.38
N PRO A 657 -9.47 -12.08 14.98
CA PRO A 657 -8.18 -12.67 14.61
C PRO A 657 -8.14 -14.19 14.86
N ALA A 658 -7.37 -14.95 14.07
CA ALA A 658 -7.34 -16.42 14.19
C ALA A 658 -6.70 -16.95 15.48
N ILE A 659 -5.79 -16.17 16.07
CA ILE A 659 -5.14 -16.46 17.34
C ILE A 659 -5.82 -15.56 18.36
N HIS A 660 -6.49 -16.16 19.33
CA HIS A 660 -7.30 -15.44 20.31
C HIS A 660 -7.50 -16.22 21.61
N GLN A 661 -6.58 -17.13 21.96
CA GLN A 661 -6.70 -17.97 23.16
C GLN A 661 -5.87 -17.38 24.32
N GLU A 662 -6.23 -17.69 25.56
CA GLU A 662 -5.52 -17.15 26.74
C GLU A 662 -4.01 -17.47 26.75
N ASN A 663 -3.65 -18.69 26.36
CA ASN A 663 -2.24 -19.13 26.29
C ASN A 663 -1.48 -18.60 25.05
N THR A 664 -2.22 -18.08 24.07
CA THR A 664 -1.72 -17.55 22.79
C THR A 664 -2.60 -16.35 22.42
N PRO A 665 -2.48 -15.24 23.17
CA PRO A 665 -3.34 -14.08 22.97
C PRO A 665 -3.01 -13.43 21.62
N PHE A 666 -4.00 -12.77 21.04
CA PHE A 666 -3.78 -11.89 19.90
C PHE A 666 -2.87 -10.74 20.30
N HIS A 667 -1.88 -10.43 19.47
CA HIS A 667 -1.02 -9.26 19.68
C HIS A 667 -1.43 -8.16 18.71
N PRO A 668 -2.29 -7.21 19.14
CA PRO A 668 -2.70 -6.11 18.28
C PRO A 668 -1.48 -5.27 17.91
N ALA A 669 -1.34 -4.99 16.62
CA ALA A 669 -0.24 -4.18 16.10
C ALA A 669 -0.43 -2.67 16.36
N ASN A 670 -1.62 -2.31 16.81
CA ASN A 670 -2.18 -0.97 16.85
C ASN A 670 -3.17 -0.84 18.01
N GLN A 671 -3.61 0.38 18.31
CA GLN A 671 -4.60 0.65 19.37
C GLN A 671 -6.05 0.35 18.94
N ALA A 672 -6.26 -0.37 17.84
CA ALA A 672 -7.57 -0.75 17.34
C ALA A 672 -7.55 -2.15 16.71
N MET A 673 -8.67 -2.87 16.79
CA MET A 673 -8.79 -4.24 16.31
C MET A 673 -10.04 -4.41 15.46
N ASN A 674 -9.94 -5.19 14.38
CA ASN A 674 -11.09 -5.67 13.62
C ASN A 674 -11.35 -7.11 14.03
N ILE A 675 -12.58 -7.37 14.46
CA ILE A 675 -13.02 -8.66 14.98
C ILE A 675 -14.18 -9.11 14.11
N SER A 676 -14.16 -10.36 13.66
CA SER A 676 -15.26 -10.89 12.86
C SER A 676 -15.55 -12.32 13.24
N GLY A 677 -16.76 -12.75 12.93
CA GLY A 677 -17.25 -14.06 13.31
C GLY A 677 -18.54 -14.44 12.61
N PHE A 678 -19.18 -15.46 13.14
CA PHE A 678 -20.55 -15.79 12.80
C PHE A 678 -21.36 -16.11 14.06
N TRP A 679 -22.67 -16.10 13.91
CA TRP A 679 -23.60 -16.64 14.88
C TRP A 679 -24.67 -17.47 14.17
N SER A 680 -25.37 -18.32 14.90
CA SER A 680 -26.50 -19.07 14.37
C SER A 680 -27.48 -19.42 15.47
N ASP A 681 -28.75 -19.47 15.11
CA ASP A 681 -29.83 -19.91 15.99
C ASP A 681 -30.95 -20.55 15.16
N ASN A 682 -31.62 -21.58 15.68
CA ASN A 682 -32.54 -22.40 14.89
C ASN A 682 -34.03 -22.07 15.09
N ASP A 683 -34.42 -21.39 16.17
CA ASP A 683 -35.84 -21.19 16.49
C ASP A 683 -36.28 -19.75 16.74
N ASN A 684 -35.38 -18.82 17.03
CA ASN A 684 -35.73 -17.44 17.31
C ASN A 684 -35.54 -16.56 16.08
N GLU A 685 -36.39 -15.54 15.93
CA GLU A 685 -36.36 -14.65 14.75
C GLU A 685 -35.42 -13.45 14.95
N TYR A 686 -35.12 -13.12 16.19
CA TYR A 686 -34.24 -12.01 16.55
C TYR A 686 -33.33 -12.43 17.69
N VAL A 687 -32.12 -11.87 17.69
CA VAL A 687 -31.12 -12.05 18.75
C VAL A 687 -30.49 -10.71 19.11
N ASP A 688 -29.99 -10.61 20.34
CA ASP A 688 -29.10 -9.55 20.79
C ASP A 688 -27.66 -10.08 20.84
N ILE A 689 -26.71 -9.31 20.34
CA ILE A 689 -25.28 -9.62 20.49
C ILE A 689 -24.66 -8.51 21.31
N THR A 690 -24.04 -8.89 22.41
CA THR A 690 -23.36 -7.99 23.33
C THR A 690 -21.89 -8.34 23.46
N TYR A 691 -21.08 -7.38 23.91
CA TYR A 691 -19.69 -7.61 24.25
C TYR A 691 -19.32 -6.95 25.58
N GLU A 692 -18.28 -7.48 26.21
CA GLU A 692 -17.77 -7.04 27.51
C GLU A 692 -16.24 -7.17 27.54
N LEU A 693 -15.56 -6.16 28.08
CA LEU A 693 -14.11 -6.12 28.26
C LEU A 693 -13.77 -6.50 29.71
N ASP A 694 -12.86 -7.44 29.89
CA ASP A 694 -12.28 -7.86 31.19
C ASP A 694 -13.32 -8.12 32.30
N ASP A 695 -14.48 -8.67 31.94
CA ASP A 695 -15.60 -8.96 32.85
C ASP A 695 -15.99 -7.79 33.78
N CYS A 696 -15.91 -6.56 33.26
CA CYS A 696 -16.16 -5.33 34.03
C CYS A 696 -17.62 -5.13 34.50
N GLY A 697 -18.55 -5.99 34.09
CA GLY A 697 -19.98 -5.97 34.39
C GLY A 697 -20.81 -5.06 33.47
N SER A 698 -20.19 -4.29 32.58
CA SER A 698 -20.88 -3.39 31.64
C SER A 698 -20.92 -3.97 30.23
N LYS A 699 -21.98 -4.74 29.93
CA LYS A 699 -22.26 -5.23 28.58
C LYS A 699 -22.68 -4.09 27.65
N LYS A 700 -22.09 -4.05 26.47
CA LYS A 700 -22.46 -3.12 25.38
C LYS A 700 -23.10 -3.91 24.25
N HIS A 701 -24.11 -3.36 23.61
CA HIS A 701 -24.71 -3.99 22.43
C HIS A 701 -23.80 -3.78 21.22
N LEU A 702 -23.42 -4.88 20.56
CA LEU A 702 -22.93 -4.85 19.19
C LEU A 702 -24.11 -4.77 18.23
N PHE A 703 -25.10 -5.65 18.42
CA PHE A 703 -26.38 -5.61 17.71
C PHE A 703 -27.54 -5.75 18.69
N LYS A 704 -28.63 -5.04 18.41
CA LYS A 704 -29.87 -5.13 19.15
C LYS A 704 -31.00 -5.50 18.21
N ASN A 705 -31.77 -6.54 18.55
CA ASN A 705 -32.79 -7.15 17.70
C ASN A 705 -32.28 -7.46 16.29
N ALA A 706 -31.10 -8.07 16.18
CA ALA A 706 -30.56 -8.53 14.90
C ALA A 706 -31.48 -9.62 14.34
N LYS A 707 -31.85 -9.50 13.06
CA LYS A 707 -32.67 -10.52 12.38
C LYS A 707 -31.88 -11.83 12.27
N ASN A 708 -32.51 -12.93 12.68
CA ASN A 708 -32.03 -14.29 12.51
C ASN A 708 -32.78 -14.99 11.38
N ASP A 709 -32.03 -15.47 10.39
CA ASP A 709 -32.57 -16.41 9.42
C ASP A 709 -32.43 -17.83 10.00
N LYS A 710 -33.52 -18.32 10.57
CA LYS A 710 -33.56 -19.55 11.39
C LYS A 710 -32.87 -20.73 10.71
N GLY A 711 -31.91 -21.30 11.41
CA GLY A 711 -31.16 -22.46 10.94
C GLY A 711 -29.95 -22.09 10.06
N GLU A 712 -29.83 -20.83 9.64
CA GLU A 712 -28.72 -20.33 8.84
C GLU A 712 -27.60 -19.78 9.73
N THR A 713 -26.42 -19.64 9.13
CA THR A 713 -25.26 -19.02 9.79
C THR A 713 -25.16 -17.57 9.34
N MET A 714 -25.20 -16.66 10.30
CA MET A 714 -25.20 -15.21 10.08
C MET A 714 -23.80 -14.65 10.36
N PRO A 715 -23.12 -14.02 9.39
CA PRO A 715 -21.83 -13.39 9.64
C PRO A 715 -21.98 -12.10 10.47
N TRP A 716 -20.93 -11.73 11.19
CA TRP A 716 -20.85 -10.44 11.88
C TRP A 716 -19.43 -9.88 11.88
N GLU A 717 -19.34 -8.56 11.93
CA GLU A 717 -18.09 -7.80 11.97
C GLU A 717 -18.20 -6.73 13.07
N PHE A 718 -17.09 -6.51 13.76
CA PHE A 718 -16.90 -5.48 14.77
C PHE A 718 -15.57 -4.79 14.49
N ASP A 719 -15.64 -3.76 13.65
CA ASP A 719 -14.47 -3.10 13.13
C ASP A 719 -14.03 -1.93 14.02
N ASN A 720 -12.73 -1.64 13.99
CA ASN A 720 -12.10 -0.54 14.74
C ASN A 720 -12.40 -0.50 16.24
N TYR A 721 -12.55 -1.66 16.90
CA TYR A 721 -12.66 -1.66 18.36
C TYR A 721 -11.38 -1.11 18.99
N SER A 722 -11.47 0.01 19.71
CA SER A 722 -10.30 0.65 20.30
C SER A 722 -9.92 0.05 21.64
N ILE A 723 -8.61 -0.07 21.81
CA ILE A 723 -7.92 -0.51 23.02
C ILE A 723 -6.94 0.56 23.51
N GLN A 724 -7.11 1.82 23.07
CA GLN A 724 -6.23 2.92 23.45
C GLN A 724 -6.15 3.16 24.96
N ASP A 725 -7.26 2.91 25.67
CA ASP A 725 -7.33 3.04 27.13
C ASP A 725 -6.54 1.93 27.87
N LEU A 726 -6.14 0.86 27.16
CA LEU A 726 -5.40 -0.28 27.70
C LEU A 726 -3.90 -0.08 27.52
N ASN A 727 -3.32 0.80 28.33
CA ASN A 727 -1.89 1.09 28.30
C ASN A 727 -1.07 0.19 29.25
N ASP A 728 -1.24 -1.12 29.16
CA ASP A 728 -0.43 -2.10 29.90
C ASP A 728 -0.14 -3.35 29.07
N THR A 729 0.69 -4.26 29.57
CA THR A 729 1.06 -5.50 28.87
C THR A 729 0.39 -6.73 29.48
N LYS A 730 -0.76 -6.59 30.12
CA LYS A 730 -1.53 -7.74 30.62
C LYS A 730 -2.31 -8.37 29.48
N ILE A 731 -2.72 -9.61 29.71
CA ILE A 731 -3.69 -10.27 28.84
C ILE A 731 -5.05 -9.71 29.22
N HIS A 732 -5.73 -9.16 28.22
CA HIS A 732 -7.10 -8.68 28.27
C HIS A 732 -8.00 -9.64 27.49
N HIS A 733 -9.30 -9.57 27.73
CA HIS A 733 -10.26 -10.35 26.96
C HIS A 733 -11.54 -9.61 26.64
N LEU A 734 -12.06 -9.89 25.45
CA LEU A 734 -13.38 -9.47 24.99
C LEU A 734 -14.29 -10.69 24.94
N THR A 735 -15.34 -10.69 25.74
CA THR A 735 -16.38 -11.72 25.72
C THR A 735 -17.54 -11.23 24.88
N PHE A 736 -17.83 -11.95 23.79
CA PHE A 736 -19.03 -11.76 22.99
C PHE A 736 -20.10 -12.73 23.47
N GLU A 737 -21.33 -12.26 23.62
CA GLU A 737 -22.46 -13.04 24.08
C GLU A 737 -23.65 -12.83 23.15
N ILE A 738 -24.28 -13.93 22.73
CA ILE A 738 -25.54 -13.92 21.97
C ILE A 738 -26.69 -14.34 22.89
N ASP A 739 -27.76 -13.54 22.89
CA ASP A 739 -29.00 -13.75 23.64
C ASP A 739 -30.15 -13.86 22.63
N ASP A 740 -30.80 -15.01 22.57
CA ASP A 740 -31.96 -15.24 21.70
C ASP A 740 -33.28 -14.83 22.39
N HIS A 741 -33.23 -14.44 23.67
CA HIS A 741 -34.35 -14.16 24.56
C HIS A 741 -35.29 -15.34 24.85
N ASP A 742 -34.87 -16.59 24.60
CA ASP A 742 -35.58 -17.75 25.16
C ASP A 742 -35.03 -18.04 26.58
N PRO A 743 -35.85 -17.88 27.64
CA PRO A 743 -35.40 -18.15 29.02
C PRO A 743 -35.03 -19.62 29.29
N LYS A 744 -35.13 -20.52 28.30
CA LYS A 744 -34.79 -21.96 28.41
C LYS A 744 -33.46 -22.32 27.77
N THR A 745 -32.86 -21.42 27.01
CA THR A 745 -31.57 -21.59 26.36
C THR A 745 -30.54 -20.74 27.12
N GLU A 746 -29.29 -21.19 27.14
CA GLU A 746 -28.21 -20.40 27.70
C GLU A 746 -27.64 -19.50 26.61
N ASN A 747 -27.32 -18.26 26.97
CA ASN A 747 -26.62 -17.35 26.08
C ASN A 747 -25.23 -17.93 25.75
N ALA A 748 -24.94 -18.14 24.47
CA ALA A 748 -23.64 -18.61 24.06
C ALA A 748 -22.60 -17.49 24.10
N LYS A 749 -21.36 -17.87 24.41
CA LYS A 749 -20.22 -16.95 24.53
C LYS A 749 -19.04 -17.42 23.71
N ASP A 750 -18.29 -16.46 23.19
CA ASP A 750 -16.94 -16.68 22.69
C ASP A 750 -16.01 -15.55 23.16
N ILE A 751 -14.73 -15.85 23.34
CA ILE A 751 -13.78 -14.95 24.02
C ILE A 751 -12.56 -14.71 23.14
N LEU A 752 -12.27 -13.44 22.87
CA LEU A 752 -11.03 -12.99 22.25
C LEU A 752 -10.05 -12.56 23.34
N TYR A 753 -8.96 -13.30 23.52
CA TYR A 753 -7.83 -12.90 24.36
C TYR A 753 -6.82 -12.10 23.54
N PHE A 754 -6.34 -10.97 24.07
CA PHE A 754 -5.34 -10.13 23.42
C PHE A 754 -4.38 -9.48 24.42
N GLN A 755 -3.20 -9.08 23.96
CA GLN A 755 -2.15 -8.52 24.82
C GLN A 755 -1.23 -7.59 24.03
N HIS A 756 -0.94 -6.41 24.58
CA HIS A 756 0.14 -5.58 24.05
C HIS A 756 1.50 -6.19 24.38
N VAL A 757 2.40 -6.19 23.39
CA VAL A 757 3.76 -6.70 23.52
C VAL A 757 4.74 -5.54 23.53
N HIS A 758 5.77 -5.65 24.36
CA HIS A 758 6.88 -4.71 24.36
C HIS A 758 7.52 -4.59 22.97
N GLY A 759 7.95 -3.38 22.63
CA GLY A 759 8.55 -3.04 21.35
C GLY A 759 9.79 -2.16 21.52
N ASP A 760 10.13 -1.47 20.45
CA ASP A 760 11.20 -0.47 20.45
C ASP A 760 10.66 0.91 20.84
N TYR A 761 11.42 1.98 20.64
CA TYR A 761 10.92 3.35 20.74
C TYR A 761 10.59 3.92 19.35
N GLN A 762 9.76 4.96 19.32
CA GLN A 762 9.45 5.75 18.15
C GLN A 762 9.70 7.22 18.46
N ILE A 763 10.30 7.95 17.53
CA ILE A 763 10.36 9.41 17.57
C ILE A 763 9.63 9.97 16.34
N ILE A 764 8.60 10.76 16.62
CA ILE A 764 7.87 11.55 15.64
C ILE A 764 8.50 12.92 15.68
N VAL A 765 8.94 13.41 14.52
CA VAL A 765 9.70 14.65 14.41
C VAL A 765 8.95 15.64 13.54
N PRO A 766 9.14 16.95 13.75
CA PRO A 766 8.44 17.94 12.94
C PRO A 766 8.81 17.90 11.45
N ASP A 767 7.84 18.20 10.59
CA ASP A 767 7.99 18.21 9.13
C ASP A 767 8.87 19.38 8.64
N THR A 768 8.66 20.55 9.26
CA THR A 768 9.38 21.78 8.93
C THR A 768 9.68 22.60 10.19
N ILE A 769 10.85 23.23 10.17
CA ILE A 769 11.30 24.21 11.16
C ILE A 769 11.63 25.47 10.38
N ASP A 770 10.74 26.46 10.43
CA ASP A 770 10.86 27.70 9.68
C ASP A 770 11.22 28.86 10.61
N PHE A 771 12.35 29.51 10.36
CA PHE A 771 12.75 30.70 11.12
C PHE A 771 12.13 31.99 10.58
N GLY A 772 11.47 31.94 9.42
CA GLY A 772 10.79 33.05 8.79
C GLY A 772 11.67 33.88 7.85
N THR A 773 11.09 34.97 7.35
CA THR A 773 11.74 35.90 6.43
C THR A 773 12.28 37.11 7.19
N PHE A 774 13.54 37.45 6.98
CA PHE A 774 14.20 38.59 7.60
C PHE A 774 14.76 39.56 6.56
N HIS A 775 14.60 40.85 6.84
CA HIS A 775 15.28 41.92 6.11
C HIS A 775 16.45 42.41 6.98
N LEU A 776 17.67 42.06 6.59
CA LEU A 776 18.89 42.36 7.34
C LEU A 776 19.75 43.35 6.56
N LEU A 777 20.32 44.33 7.27
CA LEU A 777 21.42 45.14 6.74
C LEU A 777 22.73 44.33 6.77
N PRO A 778 23.75 44.67 5.96
CA PRO A 778 25.06 44.03 6.02
C PRO A 778 25.62 44.01 7.45
N ASN A 779 26.05 42.83 7.93
CA ASN A 779 26.55 42.57 9.29
C ASN A 779 25.51 42.74 10.43
N GLN A 780 24.22 42.94 10.14
CA GLN A 780 23.18 42.94 11.17
C GLN A 780 22.92 41.52 11.66
N LYS A 781 22.94 41.34 12.99
CA LYS A 781 22.61 40.09 13.67
C LYS A 781 21.18 40.13 14.20
N VAL A 782 20.37 39.12 13.88
CA VAL A 782 19.00 38.96 14.41
C VAL A 782 18.83 37.58 15.04
N THR A 783 18.15 37.53 16.18
CA THR A 783 17.72 36.27 16.81
C THR A 783 16.33 35.89 16.34
N ALA A 784 16.23 34.78 15.63
CA ALA A 784 15.00 34.18 15.14
C ALA A 784 14.53 33.06 16.07
N LYS A 785 13.20 32.93 16.21
CA LYS A 785 12.54 31.76 16.80
C LYS A 785 11.92 30.93 15.67
N PRO A 786 11.92 29.60 15.77
CA PRO A 786 11.28 28.76 14.78
C PRO A 786 9.76 28.82 14.92
N LYS A 787 9.07 28.66 13.80
CA LYS A 787 7.71 28.14 13.70
C LYS A 787 7.84 26.69 13.26
N VAL A 788 7.28 25.78 14.04
CA VAL A 788 7.37 24.35 13.77
C VAL A 788 6.04 23.87 13.17
N SER A 789 6.10 23.03 12.13
CA SER A 789 4.94 22.33 11.58
C SER A 789 5.07 20.85 11.89
N GLY A 790 4.05 20.27 12.53
CA GLY A 790 4.07 18.90 13.04
C GLY A 790 4.57 18.81 14.49
N ASN A 791 4.54 17.60 15.04
CA ASN A 791 4.83 17.35 16.44
C ASN A 791 6.23 16.73 16.64
N LEU A 792 6.83 16.99 17.81
CA LEU A 792 7.98 16.25 18.32
C LEU A 792 7.51 15.36 19.47
N ILE A 793 7.19 14.09 19.18
CA ILE A 793 6.67 13.14 20.17
C ILE A 793 7.62 11.97 20.27
N PHE A 794 7.99 11.61 21.50
CA PHE A 794 8.74 10.40 21.79
C PHE A 794 7.80 9.37 22.41
N LYS A 795 7.78 8.16 21.84
CA LYS A 795 7.04 7.01 22.37
C LYS A 795 8.01 5.88 22.70
N ASP A 796 7.89 5.33 23.89
CA ASP A 796 8.71 4.22 24.37
C ASP A 796 7.84 3.00 24.64
N TYR A 797 8.09 1.91 23.93
CA TYR A 797 7.38 0.63 24.10
C TYR A 797 8.25 -0.45 24.79
N ARG A 798 9.47 -0.08 25.21
CA ARG A 798 10.44 -1.01 25.78
C ARG A 798 10.02 -1.44 27.19
N PRO A 799 10.51 -2.59 27.68
CA PRO A 799 10.20 -3.06 29.03
C PRO A 799 10.76 -2.12 30.11
N GLU A 800 10.17 -2.14 31.31
CA GLU A 800 10.49 -1.22 32.42
C GLU A 800 11.97 -1.20 32.83
N ASN A 801 12.69 -2.29 32.58
CA ASN A 801 14.11 -2.44 32.87
C ASN A 801 15.04 -1.95 31.75
N ALA A 802 14.51 -1.40 30.66
CA ALA A 802 15.30 -0.88 29.56
C ALA A 802 16.16 0.33 29.99
N PRO A 803 17.37 0.50 29.42
CA PRO A 803 18.20 1.67 29.69
C PRO A 803 17.49 2.96 29.28
N GLY A 804 17.82 4.06 29.96
CA GLY A 804 17.30 5.39 29.60
C GLY A 804 17.74 5.79 28.19
N LEU A 805 17.00 6.67 27.53
CA LEU A 805 17.33 7.19 26.20
C LEU A 805 17.54 8.71 26.20
N ASP A 806 18.53 9.14 25.43
CA ASP A 806 18.81 10.55 25.14
C ASP A 806 18.37 10.89 23.71
N ILE A 807 17.56 11.94 23.56
CA ILE A 807 17.17 12.50 22.25
C ILE A 807 18.13 13.63 21.90
N ASN A 808 18.79 13.48 20.77
CA ASN A 808 19.78 14.42 20.26
C ASN A 808 19.35 14.97 18.90
N LEU A 809 19.60 16.24 18.67
CA LEU A 809 19.38 16.93 17.40
C LEU A 809 20.72 17.42 16.85
N THR A 810 21.02 17.07 15.61
CA THR A 810 22.18 17.59 14.89
C THR A 810 21.73 18.42 13.70
N THR A 811 22.21 19.65 13.58
CA THR A 811 21.85 20.59 12.50
C THR A 811 23.06 20.86 11.61
N ASN A 812 22.85 20.83 10.30
CA ASN A 812 23.86 21.22 9.32
C ASN A 812 23.86 22.74 9.08
N ASN A 813 24.89 23.21 8.36
CA ASN A 813 24.92 24.58 7.86
C ASN A 813 23.72 24.87 6.94
N PHE A 814 23.22 26.10 7.01
CA PHE A 814 22.20 26.60 6.12
C PHE A 814 22.82 26.99 4.78
N VAL A 815 22.36 26.37 3.70
CA VAL A 815 22.90 26.57 2.34
C VAL A 815 21.86 27.28 1.48
N GLN A 816 22.30 28.28 0.72
CA GLN A 816 21.44 29.04 -0.18
C GLN A 816 20.88 28.11 -1.27
N ASN A 817 19.57 28.12 -1.44
CA ASN A 817 18.88 27.47 -2.52
C ASN A 817 19.18 28.25 -3.82
N GLN A 818 19.92 27.65 -4.75
CA GLN A 818 20.52 28.31 -5.92
C GLN A 818 19.52 28.83 -6.97
N ARG A 819 18.20 28.73 -6.73
CA ARG A 819 17.17 29.04 -7.74
C ARG A 819 16.94 30.53 -8.03
N PHE A 820 17.50 31.48 -7.27
CA PHE A 820 17.09 32.89 -7.36
C PHE A 820 18.02 33.84 -8.14
N ASN A 821 19.14 33.38 -8.73
CA ASN A 821 20.13 34.30 -9.34
C ASN A 821 20.65 33.88 -10.73
N GLN A 822 19.89 33.16 -11.55
CA GLN A 822 20.29 32.90 -12.93
C GLN A 822 19.29 33.50 -13.92
N ILE A 823 19.50 34.80 -14.21
CA ILE A 823 19.03 35.46 -15.43
C ILE A 823 20.19 35.57 -16.45
N ASP A 824 21.41 35.12 -16.12
CA ASP A 824 22.54 35.11 -17.07
C ASP A 824 22.87 33.68 -17.54
N ASN A 825 22.71 33.47 -18.86
CA ASN A 825 22.80 32.21 -19.59
C ASN A 825 24.25 31.70 -19.80
N SER A 826 25.08 31.68 -18.77
CA SER A 826 26.41 31.06 -18.87
C SER A 826 26.74 30.24 -17.63
N ILE A 827 26.32 28.97 -17.64
CA ILE A 827 26.83 27.97 -16.70
C ILE A 827 27.82 27.11 -17.45
N ASP A 828 29.10 27.28 -17.11
CA ASP A 828 30.15 26.31 -17.43
C ASP A 828 30.03 25.16 -16.41
N GLU A 829 29.54 23.99 -16.85
CA GLU A 829 29.32 22.80 -16.01
C GLU A 829 30.61 22.29 -15.32
N ASN A 830 31.78 22.82 -15.68
CA ASN A 830 33.06 22.43 -15.11
C ASN A 830 33.48 23.25 -13.87
N ASN A 831 32.74 24.29 -13.48
CA ASN A 831 33.03 25.10 -12.29
C ASN A 831 31.79 25.24 -11.40
N PRO A 832 31.56 24.34 -10.41
CA PRO A 832 30.49 24.52 -9.45
C PRO A 832 30.71 25.84 -8.70
N THR A 833 29.76 26.76 -8.83
CA THR A 833 29.76 28.01 -8.07
C THR A 833 29.73 27.64 -6.57
N PRO A 834 30.62 28.19 -5.73
CA PRO A 834 30.68 27.82 -4.32
C PRO A 834 29.32 28.03 -3.65
N SER A 835 28.82 27.01 -2.95
CA SER A 835 27.55 27.09 -2.24
C SER A 835 27.65 28.14 -1.12
N VAL A 836 26.84 29.19 -1.24
CA VAL A 836 26.80 30.25 -0.23
C VAL A 836 26.15 29.67 1.02
N THR A 837 26.87 29.72 2.14
CA THR A 837 26.37 29.31 3.45
C THR A 837 25.93 30.54 4.25
N LEU A 838 24.85 30.40 5.00
CA LEU A 838 24.41 31.42 5.94
C LEU A 838 25.35 31.44 7.13
N ASP A 839 25.79 32.62 7.55
CA ASP A 839 26.48 32.76 8.84
C ASP A 839 25.42 32.72 9.95
N ASN A 840 25.31 31.55 10.60
CA ASN A 840 24.30 31.30 11.62
C ASN A 840 24.87 30.61 12.86
N GLN A 841 24.23 30.86 13.99
CA GLN A 841 24.47 30.14 15.25
C GLN A 841 23.15 29.61 15.76
N VAL A 842 23.02 28.29 15.90
CA VAL A 842 21.82 27.66 16.47
C VAL A 842 22.04 27.48 17.98
N PHE A 843 20.99 27.70 18.76
CA PHE A 843 20.99 27.59 20.22
C PHE A 843 19.86 26.68 20.68
N TRP A 844 20.14 25.89 21.71
CA TRP A 844 19.15 25.13 22.45
C TRP A 844 19.16 25.58 23.91
N ASN A 845 18.03 26.04 24.45
CA ASN A 845 17.92 26.55 25.83
C ASN A 845 19.01 27.57 26.21
N ASN A 846 19.33 28.46 25.27
CA ASN A 846 20.39 29.48 25.35
C ASN A 846 21.82 28.91 25.49
N GLN A 847 22.01 27.60 25.32
CA GLN A 847 23.32 26.98 25.17
C GLN A 847 23.70 26.94 23.68
N VAL A 848 24.93 27.38 23.40
CA VAL A 848 25.56 27.18 22.10
C VAL A 848 25.98 25.71 22.03
N SER A 849 25.84 25.09 20.86
CA SER A 849 26.30 23.71 20.62
C SER A 849 27.69 23.48 21.20
N GLU A 850 27.86 22.34 21.88
CA GLU A 850 29.19 21.85 22.22
C GLU A 850 29.96 21.64 20.91
N THR A 851 31.10 22.32 20.79
CA THR A 851 32.12 22.30 19.73
C THR A 851 31.66 21.87 18.32
N PRO A 852 31.61 22.76 17.31
CA PRO A 852 31.28 22.37 15.95
C PRO A 852 32.36 21.44 15.37
N ILE A 853 32.10 20.13 15.38
CA ILE A 853 32.89 19.16 14.61
C ILE A 853 32.42 19.32 13.17
N ASN A 854 33.28 19.86 12.30
CA ASN A 854 33.03 20.00 10.86
C ASN A 854 31.80 20.86 10.47
N GLY A 855 31.41 21.85 11.29
CA GLY A 855 30.30 22.76 10.94
C GLY A 855 28.90 22.21 11.23
N HIS A 856 28.79 21.20 12.09
CA HIS A 856 27.51 20.71 12.61
C HIS A 856 27.29 21.18 14.04
N SER A 857 26.07 21.59 14.38
CA SER A 857 25.67 21.85 15.77
C SER A 857 24.92 20.64 16.32
N SER A 858 25.24 20.17 17.52
CA SER A 858 24.57 19.04 18.18
C SER A 858 24.01 19.48 19.53
N PHE A 859 22.76 19.09 19.79
CA PHE A 859 22.01 19.46 20.98
C PHE A 859 21.39 18.22 21.62
N LYS A 860 21.48 18.11 22.94
CA LYS A 860 20.66 17.17 23.70
C LYS A 860 19.31 17.80 24.02
N ILE A 861 18.27 17.32 23.37
CA ILE A 861 16.91 17.85 23.50
C ILE A 861 16.23 17.30 24.75
N LYS A 862 16.45 16.02 25.05
CA LYS A 862 15.93 15.37 26.26
C LYS A 862 16.87 14.25 26.70
N GLU A 863 16.98 14.03 28.00
CA GLU A 863 17.89 13.03 28.57
C GLU A 863 17.16 12.03 29.46
N GLN A 864 17.74 10.83 29.58
CA GLN A 864 17.34 9.81 30.55
C GLN A 864 15.85 9.44 30.48
N LEU A 865 15.30 9.38 29.27
CA LEU A 865 13.92 8.94 29.05
C LEU A 865 13.82 7.45 29.37
N LYS A 866 13.04 7.12 30.40
CA LYS A 866 12.82 5.74 30.83
C LYS A 866 11.38 5.32 30.57
N PRO A 867 11.14 4.03 30.25
CA PRO A 867 9.80 3.49 30.25
C PRO A 867 9.17 3.67 31.63
N GLN A 868 7.87 4.00 31.65
CA GLN A 868 7.10 4.09 32.87
C GLN A 868 6.69 2.69 33.35
N ALA A 869 6.88 2.41 34.63
CA ALA A 869 6.46 1.15 35.22
C ALA A 869 4.95 0.90 35.08
N GLY A 870 4.59 -0.33 34.74
CA GLY A 870 3.24 -0.82 34.51
C GLY A 870 2.61 -0.38 33.19
N LYS A 871 3.36 0.33 32.32
CA LYS A 871 2.83 0.85 31.06
C LYS A 871 3.42 0.17 29.85
N TRP A 872 2.56 -0.11 28.86
CA TRP A 872 3.01 -0.59 27.56
C TRP A 872 3.70 0.52 26.75
N GLN A 873 3.13 1.72 26.74
CA GLN A 873 3.60 2.89 26.01
C GLN A 873 3.80 4.09 26.96
N THR A 874 4.99 4.67 26.90
CA THR A 874 5.27 6.00 27.50
C THR A 874 5.37 7.03 26.38
N SER A 875 4.46 8.00 26.34
CA SER A 875 4.45 9.08 25.35
C SER A 875 4.84 10.42 25.98
N ILE A 876 5.73 11.16 25.33
CA ILE A 876 6.20 12.47 25.78
C ILE A 876 6.16 13.42 24.59
N ASP A 877 5.30 14.44 24.68
CA ASP A 877 5.27 15.54 23.72
C ASP A 877 6.32 16.60 24.10
N LEU A 878 7.30 16.77 23.22
CA LEU A 878 8.39 17.72 23.35
C LEU A 878 8.22 18.93 22.43
N THR A 879 7.10 19.06 21.71
CA THR A 879 6.88 20.09 20.68
C THR A 879 7.04 21.50 21.25
N HIS A 880 6.29 21.81 22.31
CA HIS A 880 6.35 23.14 22.93
C HIS A 880 7.70 23.40 23.64
N GLU A 881 8.30 22.36 24.24
CA GLU A 881 9.65 22.46 24.82
C GLU A 881 10.68 22.81 23.72
N PHE A 882 10.54 22.17 22.56
CA PHE A 882 11.39 22.37 21.40
C PHE A 882 11.25 23.77 20.79
N GLU A 883 10.03 24.20 20.50
CA GLU A 883 9.74 25.54 19.94
C GLU A 883 10.26 26.67 20.84
N LYS A 884 10.16 26.49 22.16
CA LYS A 884 10.62 27.48 23.13
C LYS A 884 12.14 27.49 23.28
N GLY A 885 12.77 26.31 23.25
CA GLY A 885 14.20 26.14 23.50
C GLY A 885 15.08 26.46 22.29
N LEU A 886 14.60 26.20 21.08
CA LEU A 886 15.37 26.39 19.85
C LEU A 886 15.36 27.86 19.39
N LYS A 887 16.54 28.41 19.12
CA LYS A 887 16.71 29.75 18.54
C LYS A 887 17.85 29.76 17.54
N MET A 888 17.84 30.72 16.63
CA MET A 888 18.94 30.92 15.69
C MET A 888 19.34 32.38 15.63
N ASN A 889 20.63 32.67 15.78
CA ASN A 889 21.16 33.96 15.36
C ASN A 889 21.56 33.90 13.91
N ILE A 890 21.12 34.90 13.14
CA ILE A 890 21.33 35.01 11.71
C ILE A 890 22.14 36.28 11.45
N THR A 891 23.22 36.16 10.70
CA THR A 891 23.99 37.29 10.16
C THR A 891 24.00 37.19 8.64
N MET A 892 23.74 38.31 7.95
CA MET A 892 23.75 38.33 6.49
C MET A 892 25.18 38.16 5.94
N PRO A 893 25.48 37.15 5.10
CA PRO A 893 26.80 36.97 4.51
C PRO A 893 27.14 38.12 3.55
N ASN A 894 28.41 38.53 3.52
CA ASN A 894 28.89 39.57 2.61
C ASN A 894 28.65 39.17 1.14
N GLY A 895 28.02 40.06 0.37
CA GLY A 895 27.79 39.88 -1.07
C GLY A 895 26.46 39.23 -1.46
N VAL A 896 25.64 38.79 -0.50
CA VAL A 896 24.29 38.26 -0.76
C VAL A 896 23.27 39.39 -0.62
N ARG A 897 22.39 39.58 -1.62
CA ARG A 897 21.29 40.57 -1.55
C ARG A 897 19.95 39.96 -1.12
N GLN A 898 19.70 38.69 -1.48
CA GLN A 898 18.49 37.93 -1.16
C GLN A 898 18.74 36.44 -1.37
N GLY A 899 17.98 35.58 -0.68
CA GLY A 899 18.02 34.14 -0.89
C GLY A 899 17.24 33.33 0.14
N THR A 900 16.74 32.17 -0.27
CA THR A 900 16.19 31.15 0.63
C THR A 900 17.30 30.22 1.06
N PHE A 901 17.42 29.93 2.36
CA PHE A 901 18.45 29.04 2.90
C PHE A 901 17.82 27.83 3.57
N ASN A 902 18.32 26.64 3.25
CA ASN A 902 17.81 25.38 3.77
C ASN A 902 18.91 24.66 4.56
N SER A 903 18.54 23.94 5.61
CA SER A 903 19.45 23.07 6.38
C SER A 903 18.82 21.70 6.56
N THR A 904 19.66 20.67 6.72
CA THR A 904 19.26 19.31 7.08
C THR A 904 19.45 19.08 8.56
N TRP A 905 18.43 18.51 9.20
CA TRP A 905 18.34 18.30 10.64
C TRP A 905 18.18 16.81 10.88
N VAL A 906 18.99 16.26 11.78
CA VAL A 906 19.06 14.82 12.07
C VAL A 906 18.74 14.60 13.54
N TRP A 907 17.67 13.86 13.79
CA TRP A 907 17.29 13.40 15.12
C TRP A 907 17.94 12.04 15.38
N THR A 908 18.55 11.87 16.54
CA THR A 908 19.12 10.59 16.96
C THR A 908 18.71 10.29 18.39
N VAL A 909 18.33 9.04 18.63
CA VAL A 909 18.04 8.51 19.95
C VAL A 909 19.16 7.54 20.31
N LYS A 910 19.71 7.63 21.52
CA LYS A 910 20.83 6.79 21.98
C LYS A 910 20.59 6.35 23.41
N ASP A 911 21.13 5.20 23.78
CA ASP A 911 21.21 4.80 25.18
C ASP A 911 21.93 5.88 25.99
N ALA A 912 21.26 6.31 27.06
CA ALA A 912 21.80 7.27 28.00
C ALA A 912 22.94 6.60 28.78
N ILE A 913 24.12 7.19 28.72
CA ILE A 913 25.35 6.69 29.35
C ILE A 913 25.42 7.13 30.81
#